data_AF-A0A6B1BZK3-F1
#
_entry.id   AF-A0A6B1BZK3-F1
#
_cell.length_a   1.000
_cell.length_b   1.000
_cell.length_c   1.000
_cell.angle_alpha   90.00
_cell.angle_beta   90.00
_cell.angle_gamma   90.00
#
_symmetry.space_group_name_H-M   'P 1'
#
loop_
_entity.id
_entity.type
_entity.pdbx_description
1 polymer ?
#
loop_
_entity_poly.entity_id
_entity_poly.type
_entity_poly.pdbx_seq_one_letter_code
_entity_poly.pdbx_strand_id
1 'polypeptide(L)'
;MTPVNKENTPTVASLPFRLGVQSVLKTAALTYSEAIRNEPGLLAYWRVEETQDADAGRENSYAALGVVPHLDENPGGDASVEFFFQVISDEQLDYEPCLISHQLSHGEQTRFAFHVTRDLNALRFLNGTTNTLIFPPDGSIKVGHWYHFLATSKPRQEFRAYIDGVECFLDMGSLAFGVLRQAGPIQIGASSASGEDRAVNCAIDEVAIYNVALTPLDIAQHVDAAGRESLRKRVVHDREQREDEENEVAADALRARLNDSALFDPGERKVYEGQYLDAISLPVGGIGAGLIQVNGKAERSVWQIFNNFEHIEVPNSFFAVWARPRGKEPVVRALQTSGVGVFPAMDRLRFRGEYPFGWFEFADADFPLRVEMEVFNPLIPLDVKCSSIPCGIFNLTASNEGDSPVEVSFLATQQNAIGIAGDSPNGGYGGNVNRVIREDDATSIHMTHLSASDEDMVLSAQVENASATASWNGLRDLHEAFSRDGDLEYVESAGPSATSGTVDCALATPFVLRPGEKRTITFVLTWYFPNTNHGARIWIKHGNMYANWWTDALDVYAYLKANLDDLTQQTRRFHDTLYASNLPHWLLDRISSQVAVLRSKTCFWAKDGYFGANEGCAPTSGCCLGNCSHVWHYAQAHARLFPDIARRMREQTFALQGEDGGLPFRHSERHFEIQGPAIDGMLGDILSTYREYLCSPDQQWLHAHWPSAQKAMNFVIARWDSDEDGLLSGSQHNTLDGELSGATSWMGTLYLSALAACEKMAVLEDDAQSADRYRKLREKGTENQNQTLWNGEYYVQSPDEDAHEDYGDGCHIDQVLGEWWAPQVNLPGHYPEENVRSALRSLLQYNFKHHFRTTTQRPRKFVDNDDAAMKMISWPKGPQPFRSMKYGDEAMTGFEYGAAAAMVQFGMLKEGLMVARAVYDRYDGRLRDQLTEMNTASWGYSGNPFGDDECGKFYARAMSVWSLLLACQGFVYEGPKARIGFAPVWKPDDHVSFFAAAEGWGLFKQRRDVEMQVMELSVEWGRLPIRIFEFEVPEGRHVQSVVASIGGEVVSTTASFSDDRVSLTLKEEVVLTAGDKMAIEVSVNR
;
A
#
# COMPACT_ATOMS: atom_id res chain seq x y z
N MET A 1 -12.06 -59.07 -42.83
CA MET A 1 -13.33 -59.75 -43.18
C MET A 1 -14.12 -59.88 -41.88
N THR A 2 -15.31 -59.26 -41.88
CA THR A 2 -16.56 -59.45 -41.09
C THR A 2 -16.62 -60.44 -39.89
N PRO A 3 -17.64 -60.32 -39.01
CA PRO A 3 -17.66 -59.63 -37.70
C PRO A 3 -18.03 -60.58 -36.53
N VAL A 4 -17.98 -60.15 -35.25
CA VAL A 4 -18.68 -60.67 -34.02
C VAL A 4 -18.19 -59.78 -32.85
N ASN A 5 -18.91 -59.29 -31.83
CA ASN A 5 -20.33 -59.20 -31.44
C ASN A 5 -20.46 -58.00 -30.50
N LYS A 6 -21.63 -57.36 -30.51
CA LYS A 6 -22.13 -56.44 -29.47
C LYS A 6 -22.66 -57.27 -28.29
N GLU A 7 -22.50 -56.78 -27.06
CA GLU A 7 -23.57 -56.63 -26.04
C GLU A 7 -22.97 -56.26 -24.67
N ASN A 8 -23.21 -55.01 -24.24
CA ASN A 8 -23.63 -54.58 -22.90
C ASN A 8 -23.26 -53.09 -22.68
N THR A 9 -24.15 -52.22 -23.12
CA THR A 9 -24.20 -50.81 -22.71
C THR A 9 -25.47 -50.64 -21.89
N PRO A 10 -25.41 -50.20 -20.62
CA PRO A 10 -26.61 -49.76 -19.92
C PRO A 10 -27.14 -48.51 -20.63
N THR A 11 -28.39 -48.58 -21.04
CA THR A 11 -29.17 -47.48 -21.59
C THR A 11 -29.23 -46.33 -20.58
N VAL A 12 -28.55 -45.22 -20.88
CA VAL A 12 -28.82 -43.92 -20.26
C VAL A 12 -30.23 -43.52 -20.71
N ALA A 13 -31.13 -43.36 -19.74
CA ALA A 13 -32.45 -42.83 -19.97
C ALA A 13 -32.32 -41.41 -20.54
N SER A 14 -32.69 -41.24 -21.80
CA SER A 14 -32.88 -39.94 -22.43
C SER A 14 -34.07 -39.23 -21.77
N LEU A 15 -33.82 -38.18 -20.99
CA LEU A 15 -34.84 -37.21 -20.59
C LEU A 15 -35.05 -36.20 -21.74
N PRO A 16 -36.29 -35.85 -22.11
CA PRO A 16 -36.55 -35.00 -23.26
C PRO A 16 -36.48 -33.52 -22.87
N PHE A 17 -35.44 -32.80 -23.30
CA PHE A 17 -35.53 -31.35 -23.48
C PHE A 17 -35.84 -31.07 -24.95
N ARG A 18 -37.11 -30.79 -25.27
CA ARG A 18 -37.51 -30.16 -26.53
C ARG A 18 -37.75 -28.68 -26.26
N LEU A 19 -36.82 -27.82 -26.70
CA LEU A 19 -37.06 -26.39 -26.88
C LEU A 19 -38.07 -26.21 -28.03
N GLY A 20 -39.35 -26.13 -27.69
CA GLY A 20 -40.43 -25.73 -28.57
C GLY A 20 -40.80 -24.27 -28.30
N VAL A 21 -40.61 -23.41 -29.30
CA VAL A 21 -41.03 -22.01 -29.27
C VAL A 21 -42.57 -21.95 -29.21
N GLN A 22 -43.16 -21.58 -28.07
CA GLN A 22 -44.39 -20.78 -27.98
C GLN A 22 -44.62 -20.26 -26.55
N SER A 23 -45.08 -19.02 -26.50
CA SER A 23 -45.13 -18.06 -25.39
C SER A 23 -46.22 -18.28 -24.33
N VAL A 24 -45.98 -17.66 -23.16
CA VAL A 24 -46.91 -16.98 -22.21
C VAL A 24 -46.91 -17.59 -20.81
N LEU A 25 -46.24 -16.89 -19.88
CA LEU A 25 -46.36 -17.04 -18.43
C LEU A 25 -47.76 -16.64 -17.95
N LYS A 26 -48.45 -17.57 -17.31
CA LYS A 26 -49.45 -17.28 -16.27
C LYS A 26 -49.43 -18.43 -15.26
N THR A 27 -49.06 -18.12 -14.02
CA THR A 27 -49.26 -18.96 -12.81
C THR A 27 -49.00 -20.46 -12.99
N ALA A 28 -47.73 -20.84 -13.01
CA ALA A 28 -47.38 -22.20 -12.63
C ALA A 28 -47.24 -22.27 -11.11
N ALA A 29 -47.94 -23.22 -10.49
CA ALA A 29 -47.57 -23.67 -9.15
C ALA A 29 -46.21 -24.37 -9.27
N LEU A 30 -45.15 -23.79 -8.73
CA LEU A 30 -43.86 -24.46 -8.61
C LEU A 30 -44.05 -25.66 -7.67
N THR A 31 -44.03 -26.87 -8.21
CA THR A 31 -44.11 -28.11 -7.44
C THR A 31 -42.69 -28.52 -7.02
N TYR A 32 -42.49 -28.76 -5.72
CA TYR A 32 -41.29 -29.42 -5.22
C TYR A 32 -41.28 -30.85 -5.80
N SER A 33 -40.34 -31.14 -6.70
CA SER A 33 -40.23 -32.47 -7.30
C SER A 33 -39.40 -33.36 -6.37
N GLU A 34 -40.06 -34.30 -5.68
CA GLU A 34 -39.38 -35.38 -4.93
C GLU A 34 -38.60 -36.35 -5.84
N ALA A 35 -38.75 -36.26 -7.17
CA ALA A 35 -37.88 -36.95 -8.11
C ALA A 35 -36.54 -36.20 -8.19
N ILE A 36 -35.79 -36.26 -7.08
CA ILE A 36 -34.42 -35.76 -6.99
C ILE A 36 -33.66 -36.34 -8.19
N ARG A 37 -33.20 -35.48 -9.10
CA ARG A 37 -32.07 -35.86 -9.97
C ARG A 37 -31.01 -36.40 -9.02
N ASN A 38 -30.58 -37.65 -9.17
CA ASN A 38 -29.52 -38.24 -8.33
C ASN A 38 -28.17 -37.56 -8.64
N GLU A 39 -28.10 -36.26 -8.36
CA GLU A 39 -26.95 -35.38 -8.52
C GLU A 39 -26.35 -35.16 -7.11
N PRO A 40 -25.05 -35.45 -6.93
CA PRO A 40 -24.38 -35.23 -5.66
C PRO A 40 -24.52 -33.77 -5.20
N GLY A 41 -24.96 -33.58 -3.95
CA GLY A 41 -25.01 -32.28 -3.30
C GLY A 41 -26.21 -31.39 -3.66
N LEU A 42 -27.16 -31.85 -4.50
CA LEU A 42 -28.41 -31.15 -4.74
C LEU A 42 -29.28 -31.14 -3.46
N LEU A 43 -29.58 -29.96 -2.94
CA LEU A 43 -30.41 -29.76 -1.74
C LEU A 43 -31.89 -29.56 -2.07
N ALA A 44 -32.16 -28.81 -3.13
CA ALA A 44 -33.53 -28.47 -3.52
C ALA A 44 -33.58 -28.18 -5.02
N TYR A 45 -34.71 -28.55 -5.64
CA TYR A 45 -34.97 -28.36 -7.06
C TYR A 45 -36.45 -28.05 -7.29
N TRP A 46 -36.72 -27.01 -8.07
CA TRP A 46 -38.04 -26.54 -8.42
C TRP A 46 -38.16 -26.33 -9.93
N ARG A 47 -39.27 -26.77 -10.50
CA ARG A 47 -39.57 -26.61 -11.93
C ARG A 47 -40.97 -26.06 -12.12
N VAL A 48 -41.14 -25.27 -13.16
CA VAL A 48 -42.43 -24.75 -13.62
C VAL A 48 -43.15 -25.86 -14.40
N GLU A 49 -44.25 -26.39 -13.86
CA GLU A 49 -45.14 -27.30 -14.60
C GLU A 49 -46.23 -26.52 -15.36
N GLU A 50 -46.51 -26.88 -16.63
CA GLU A 50 -47.59 -26.28 -17.42
C GLU A 50 -48.96 -26.52 -16.76
N THR A 51 -49.63 -25.45 -16.33
CA THR A 51 -51.03 -25.47 -15.90
C THR A 51 -51.93 -25.07 -17.08
N GLN A 52 -53.00 -25.83 -17.32
CA GLN A 52 -53.91 -25.66 -18.47
C GLN A 52 -54.94 -24.52 -18.34
N ASP A 53 -54.85 -23.64 -17.33
CA ASP A 53 -55.87 -22.59 -17.11
C ASP A 53 -55.44 -21.21 -17.61
N ALA A 54 -55.95 -20.81 -18.77
CA ALA A 54 -55.61 -19.57 -19.47
C ALA A 54 -56.41 -18.32 -19.02
N ASP A 55 -57.25 -18.40 -17.99
CA ASP A 55 -58.31 -17.39 -17.73
C ASP A 55 -58.23 -16.66 -16.36
N ALA A 56 -57.02 -16.39 -15.86
CA ALA A 56 -56.82 -15.46 -14.73
C ALA A 56 -56.19 -14.14 -15.18
N GLY A 57 -56.72 -13.02 -14.64
CA GLY A 57 -56.33 -11.65 -14.95
C GLY A 57 -54.91 -11.27 -14.51
N ARG A 58 -54.51 -10.03 -14.83
CA ARG A 58 -53.20 -9.41 -14.51
C ARG A 58 -52.96 -9.26 -13.00
N GLU A 59 -52.71 -10.34 -12.26
CA GLU A 59 -52.19 -10.26 -10.90
C GLU A 59 -50.75 -10.80 -10.83
N ASN A 60 -49.86 -9.92 -10.40
CA ASN A 60 -48.42 -10.11 -10.25
C ASN A 60 -48.13 -11.27 -9.28
N SER A 61 -47.45 -12.31 -9.76
CA SER A 61 -47.14 -13.51 -8.97
C SER A 61 -45.64 -13.63 -8.68
N TYR A 62 -45.27 -13.57 -7.40
CA TYR A 62 -43.98 -14.06 -6.88
C TYR A 62 -44.21 -15.39 -6.16
N ALA A 63 -43.15 -16.18 -5.98
CA ALA A 63 -43.24 -17.47 -5.29
C ALA A 63 -42.25 -17.56 -4.13
N ALA A 64 -42.73 -18.01 -2.97
CA ALA A 64 -41.89 -18.36 -1.82
C ALA A 64 -41.70 -19.88 -1.79
N LEU A 65 -40.44 -20.33 -1.92
CA LEU A 65 -40.08 -21.74 -2.09
C LEU A 65 -39.76 -22.50 -0.78
N GLY A 66 -39.78 -21.80 0.35
CA GLY A 66 -39.47 -22.35 1.67
C GLY A 66 -38.02 -22.11 2.11
N VAL A 67 -37.68 -22.63 3.30
CA VAL A 67 -36.36 -22.49 3.94
C VAL A 67 -35.44 -23.62 3.47
N VAL A 68 -34.16 -23.31 3.24
CA VAL A 68 -33.12 -24.30 2.89
C VAL A 68 -32.11 -24.36 4.06
N PRO A 69 -32.32 -25.24 5.06
CA PRO A 69 -31.59 -25.19 6.34
C PRO A 69 -30.07 -25.23 6.20
N HIS A 70 -29.56 -26.02 5.25
CA HIS A 70 -28.11 -26.14 5.03
C HIS A 70 -27.47 -24.80 4.64
N LEU A 71 -28.16 -23.98 3.83
CA LEU A 71 -27.68 -22.64 3.55
C LEU A 71 -27.62 -21.88 4.88
N ASP A 72 -28.72 -21.75 5.60
CA ASP A 72 -28.80 -20.92 6.82
C ASP A 72 -27.82 -21.34 7.94
N GLU A 73 -27.60 -22.64 8.11
CA GLU A 73 -26.71 -23.21 9.13
C GLU A 73 -25.22 -23.07 8.79
N ASN A 74 -24.88 -22.95 7.50
CA ASN A 74 -23.50 -22.81 7.02
C ASN A 74 -23.33 -21.51 6.21
N PRO A 75 -23.38 -20.33 6.85
CA PRO A 75 -23.10 -19.06 6.17
C PRO A 75 -21.67 -19.03 5.67
N GLY A 76 -21.51 -18.83 4.36
CA GLY A 76 -20.23 -18.92 3.67
C GLY A 76 -19.79 -20.32 3.29
N GLY A 77 -20.57 -21.38 3.56
CA GLY A 77 -20.31 -22.73 3.09
C GLY A 77 -20.29 -22.87 1.56
N ASP A 78 -19.74 -23.98 1.07
CA ASP A 78 -19.82 -24.35 -0.35
C ASP A 78 -21.29 -24.40 -0.78
N ALA A 79 -21.63 -23.65 -1.82
CA ALA A 79 -22.99 -23.63 -2.35
C ALA A 79 -23.00 -23.22 -3.83
N SER A 80 -24.01 -23.69 -4.55
CA SER A 80 -24.32 -23.22 -5.89
C SER A 80 -25.80 -22.91 -6.02
N VAL A 81 -26.12 -21.84 -6.73
CA VAL A 81 -27.48 -21.43 -7.11
C VAL A 81 -27.55 -21.44 -8.62
N GLU A 82 -28.39 -22.30 -9.18
CA GLU A 82 -28.55 -22.50 -10.63
C GLU A 82 -30.02 -22.27 -11.00
N PHE A 83 -30.27 -21.58 -12.11
CA PHE A 83 -31.62 -21.42 -12.67
C PHE A 83 -31.55 -20.94 -14.12
N PHE A 84 -32.66 -21.08 -14.84
CA PHE A 84 -32.85 -20.48 -16.15
C PHE A 84 -33.71 -19.23 -16.01
N PHE A 85 -33.38 -18.17 -16.74
CA PHE A 85 -34.20 -16.96 -16.76
C PHE A 85 -34.35 -16.34 -18.15
N GLN A 86 -35.41 -15.56 -18.36
CA GLN A 86 -35.64 -14.78 -19.58
C GLN A 86 -36.25 -13.43 -19.22
N VAL A 87 -35.69 -12.33 -19.73
CA VAL A 87 -36.35 -11.02 -19.66
C VAL A 87 -37.41 -10.97 -20.76
N ILE A 88 -38.68 -10.73 -20.42
CA ILE A 88 -39.83 -10.82 -21.34
C ILE A 88 -40.04 -9.51 -22.09
N SER A 89 -39.87 -8.37 -21.40
CA SER A 89 -40.02 -7.02 -21.97
C SER A 89 -39.16 -5.99 -21.22
N ASP A 90 -38.69 -4.97 -21.95
CA ASP A 90 -37.98 -3.79 -21.43
C ASP A 90 -38.91 -2.60 -21.10
N GLU A 91 -40.17 -2.64 -21.54
CA GLU A 91 -41.19 -1.66 -21.17
C GLU A 91 -41.41 -1.65 -19.64
N GLN A 92 -41.14 -0.52 -18.97
CA GLN A 92 -41.35 -0.24 -17.52
C GLN A 92 -40.27 -0.67 -16.49
N LEU A 93 -38.97 -0.61 -16.80
CA LEU A 93 -37.93 -0.80 -15.75
C LEU A 93 -37.65 0.49 -14.94
N ASP A 94 -38.63 0.97 -14.17
CA ASP A 94 -38.42 2.06 -13.18
C ASP A 94 -37.59 1.61 -11.96
N TYR A 95 -37.33 0.30 -11.84
CA TYR A 95 -36.56 -0.39 -10.78
C TYR A 95 -35.82 -1.61 -11.36
N GLU A 96 -34.92 -2.22 -10.59
CA GLU A 96 -34.15 -3.42 -11.00
C GLU A 96 -34.88 -4.71 -10.57
N PRO A 97 -35.45 -5.50 -11.51
CA PRO A 97 -36.29 -6.64 -11.16
C PRO A 97 -35.48 -7.76 -10.50
N CYS A 98 -35.98 -8.27 -9.37
CA CYS A 98 -35.37 -9.36 -8.61
C CYS A 98 -35.68 -10.72 -9.24
N LEU A 99 -34.65 -11.46 -9.67
CA LEU A 99 -34.79 -12.82 -10.18
C LEU A 99 -35.06 -13.80 -9.03
N ILE A 100 -34.08 -13.94 -8.14
CA ILE A 100 -34.16 -14.83 -6.98
C ILE A 100 -33.47 -14.16 -5.79
N SER A 101 -34.06 -14.29 -4.60
CA SER A 101 -33.46 -13.81 -3.35
C SER A 101 -33.59 -14.84 -2.24
N HIS A 102 -32.69 -14.74 -1.27
CA HIS A 102 -32.73 -15.44 0.00
C HIS A 102 -32.47 -14.42 1.10
N GLN A 103 -33.53 -13.75 1.56
CA GLN A 103 -33.47 -12.67 2.56
C GLN A 103 -34.78 -12.56 3.36
N LEU A 104 -34.70 -11.99 4.57
CA LEU A 104 -35.87 -11.75 5.43
C LEU A 104 -36.57 -10.42 5.07
N SER A 105 -35.79 -9.37 4.85
CA SER A 105 -36.24 -8.02 4.48
C SER A 105 -35.20 -7.38 3.57
N HIS A 106 -35.57 -6.28 2.90
CA HIS A 106 -34.61 -5.50 2.10
C HIS A 106 -33.47 -4.97 3.01
N GLY A 107 -32.20 -5.11 2.59
CA GLY A 107 -31.03 -4.55 3.29
C GLY A 107 -30.11 -5.58 3.99
N GLU A 108 -29.62 -5.24 5.19
CA GLU A 108 -28.51 -5.92 5.90
C GLU A 108 -28.74 -7.42 6.24
N GLN A 109 -29.95 -7.95 6.04
CA GLN A 109 -30.30 -9.37 6.25
C GLN A 109 -30.44 -10.16 4.94
N THR A 110 -29.59 -9.84 3.97
CA THR A 110 -29.55 -10.49 2.66
C THR A 110 -28.48 -11.56 2.64
N ARG A 111 -28.85 -12.81 2.36
CA ARG A 111 -27.88 -13.85 2.05
C ARG A 111 -27.42 -13.69 0.60
N PHE A 112 -28.35 -13.82 -0.34
CA PHE A 112 -28.11 -13.40 -1.72
C PHE A 112 -29.38 -12.80 -2.32
N ALA A 113 -29.22 -11.86 -3.23
CA ALA A 113 -30.27 -11.45 -4.15
C ALA A 113 -29.66 -11.18 -5.53
N PHE A 114 -30.30 -11.68 -6.57
CA PHE A 114 -29.92 -11.46 -7.96
C PHE A 114 -30.97 -10.61 -8.66
N HIS A 115 -30.56 -9.49 -9.22
CA HIS A 115 -31.44 -8.59 -9.98
C HIS A 115 -30.93 -8.43 -11.41
N VAL A 116 -31.79 -8.02 -12.33
CA VAL A 116 -31.37 -7.55 -13.66
C VAL A 116 -31.20 -6.02 -13.59
N THR A 117 -30.11 -5.47 -14.12
CA THR A 117 -29.93 -4.02 -14.17
C THR A 117 -30.93 -3.36 -15.12
N ARG A 118 -31.27 -2.09 -14.86
CA ARG A 118 -32.28 -1.36 -15.66
C ARG A 118 -31.88 -1.18 -17.12
N ASP A 119 -30.59 -1.06 -17.38
CA ASP A 119 -30.01 -0.92 -18.72
C ASP A 119 -29.77 -2.27 -19.42
N LEU A 120 -30.11 -3.39 -18.75
CA LEU A 120 -29.90 -4.76 -19.22
C LEU A 120 -28.44 -5.11 -19.50
N ASN A 121 -27.48 -4.32 -19.03
CA ASN A 121 -26.06 -4.59 -19.28
C ASN A 121 -25.46 -5.64 -18.33
N ALA A 122 -26.11 -5.89 -17.18
CA ALA A 122 -25.59 -6.81 -16.17
C ALA A 122 -26.70 -7.45 -15.31
N LEU A 123 -26.31 -8.43 -14.52
CA LEU A 123 -27.04 -8.82 -13.31
C LEU A 123 -26.41 -8.12 -12.11
N ARG A 124 -27.19 -7.81 -11.08
CA ARG A 124 -26.70 -7.32 -9.79
C ARG A 124 -26.80 -8.42 -8.76
N PHE A 125 -25.72 -8.61 -8.01
CA PHE A 125 -25.64 -9.49 -6.85
C PHE A 125 -25.50 -8.68 -5.57
N LEU A 126 -26.34 -9.00 -4.59
CA LEU A 126 -26.33 -8.41 -3.25
C LEU A 126 -26.18 -9.51 -2.20
N ASN A 127 -25.35 -9.32 -1.18
CA ASN A 127 -25.18 -10.29 -0.07
C ASN A 127 -25.15 -9.65 1.32
N GLY A 128 -25.77 -8.47 1.46
CA GLY A 128 -25.83 -7.70 2.69
C GLY A 128 -24.60 -6.84 2.97
N THR A 129 -23.43 -7.18 2.42
CA THR A 129 -22.18 -6.41 2.59
C THR A 129 -21.56 -5.90 1.30
N THR A 130 -21.88 -6.54 0.17
CA THR A 130 -21.34 -6.20 -1.14
C THR A 130 -22.47 -6.03 -2.16
N ASN A 131 -22.22 -5.15 -3.13
CA ASN A 131 -23.05 -4.93 -4.30
C ASN A 131 -22.16 -5.06 -5.54
N THR A 132 -22.34 -6.17 -6.27
CA THR A 132 -21.50 -6.56 -7.41
C THR A 132 -22.34 -6.61 -8.67
N LEU A 133 -21.86 -6.02 -9.75
CA LEU A 133 -22.38 -6.24 -11.10
C LEU A 133 -21.70 -7.45 -11.74
N ILE A 134 -22.53 -8.30 -12.36
CA ILE A 134 -22.14 -9.50 -13.10
C ILE A 134 -22.42 -9.23 -14.57
N PHE A 135 -21.37 -9.08 -15.36
CA PHE A 135 -21.46 -8.80 -16.79
C PHE A 135 -21.44 -10.10 -17.59
N PRO A 136 -22.46 -10.36 -18.43
CA PRO A 136 -22.48 -11.53 -19.29
C PRO A 136 -21.30 -11.57 -20.26
N PRO A 137 -20.77 -12.76 -20.56
CA PRO A 137 -19.63 -12.92 -21.46
C PRO A 137 -19.92 -12.49 -22.91
N ASP A 138 -21.19 -12.57 -23.36
CA ASP A 138 -21.59 -12.16 -24.71
C ASP A 138 -22.04 -10.70 -24.81
N GLY A 139 -22.00 -9.92 -23.73
CA GLY A 139 -22.41 -8.51 -23.68
C GLY A 139 -23.65 -8.28 -22.81
N SER A 140 -24.65 -7.57 -23.32
CA SER A 140 -25.88 -7.25 -22.59
C SER A 140 -26.90 -8.39 -22.61
N ILE A 141 -27.74 -8.44 -21.58
CA ILE A 141 -28.90 -9.33 -21.47
C ILE A 141 -29.94 -8.93 -22.52
N LYS A 142 -30.39 -9.91 -23.31
CA LYS A 142 -31.31 -9.69 -24.44
C LYS A 142 -32.75 -10.06 -24.05
N VAL A 143 -33.67 -9.14 -24.32
CA VAL A 143 -35.12 -9.39 -24.19
C VAL A 143 -35.53 -10.56 -25.09
N GLY A 144 -36.34 -11.47 -24.57
CA GLY A 144 -36.80 -12.67 -25.25
C GLY A 144 -35.77 -13.79 -25.35
N HIS A 145 -34.58 -13.66 -24.76
CA HIS A 145 -33.58 -14.72 -24.71
C HIS A 145 -33.60 -15.47 -23.37
N TRP A 146 -33.59 -16.81 -23.43
CA TRP A 146 -33.39 -17.64 -22.24
C TRP A 146 -31.90 -17.72 -21.93
N TYR A 147 -31.52 -17.53 -20.67
CA TYR A 147 -30.17 -17.66 -20.16
C TYR A 147 -30.14 -18.78 -19.12
N HIS A 148 -29.08 -19.58 -19.13
CA HIS A 148 -28.69 -20.37 -17.97
C HIS A 148 -27.84 -19.47 -17.08
N PHE A 149 -28.20 -19.36 -15.80
CA PHE A 149 -27.41 -18.63 -14.80
C PHE A 149 -27.03 -19.57 -13.68
N LEU A 150 -25.77 -19.50 -13.27
CA LEU A 150 -25.26 -20.25 -12.14
C LEU A 150 -24.25 -19.40 -11.37
N ALA A 151 -24.44 -19.27 -10.07
CA ALA A 151 -23.46 -18.70 -9.17
C ALA A 151 -22.93 -19.76 -8.21
N THR A 152 -21.65 -19.67 -7.86
CA THR A 152 -21.01 -20.52 -6.85
C THR A 152 -20.37 -19.68 -5.76
N SER A 153 -20.33 -20.22 -4.55
CA SER A 153 -19.74 -19.59 -3.36
C SER A 153 -18.94 -20.63 -2.58
N LYS A 154 -17.72 -20.27 -2.16
CA LYS A 154 -16.89 -21.04 -1.22
C LYS A 154 -16.41 -20.20 -0.04
N PRO A 155 -16.25 -20.77 1.17
CA PRO A 155 -15.81 -20.01 2.33
C PRO A 155 -14.43 -19.41 2.10
N ARG A 156 -14.32 -18.09 2.29
CA ARG A 156 -13.06 -17.32 2.30
C ARG A 156 -12.29 -17.29 0.98
N GLN A 157 -12.80 -17.89 -0.09
CA GLN A 157 -12.05 -18.04 -1.35
C GLN A 157 -12.76 -17.45 -2.57
N GLU A 158 -14.07 -17.61 -2.78
CA GLU A 158 -14.66 -17.03 -4.01
C GLU A 158 -16.18 -17.04 -4.13
N PHE A 159 -16.73 -15.93 -4.67
CA PHE A 159 -17.97 -15.90 -5.45
C PHE A 159 -17.63 -15.89 -6.95
N ARG A 160 -18.24 -16.80 -7.72
CA ARG A 160 -18.16 -16.82 -9.19
C ARG A 160 -19.56 -16.87 -9.78
N ALA A 161 -19.72 -16.33 -10.98
CA ALA A 161 -20.98 -16.36 -11.72
C ALA A 161 -20.73 -16.79 -13.16
N TYR A 162 -21.67 -17.54 -13.72
CA TYR A 162 -21.62 -18.11 -15.06
C TYR A 162 -22.94 -17.85 -15.76
N ILE A 163 -22.86 -17.46 -17.04
CA ILE A 163 -24.00 -17.38 -17.94
C ILE A 163 -23.73 -18.30 -19.12
N ASP A 164 -24.69 -19.18 -19.41
CA ASP A 164 -24.60 -20.18 -20.48
C ASP A 164 -23.33 -21.03 -20.41
N GLY A 165 -22.89 -21.31 -19.18
CA GLY A 165 -21.72 -22.14 -18.87
C GLY A 165 -20.38 -21.47 -19.13
N VAL A 166 -20.37 -20.13 -19.27
CA VAL A 166 -19.16 -19.32 -19.43
C VAL A 166 -19.08 -18.33 -18.27
N GLU A 167 -17.90 -18.21 -17.66
CA GLU A 167 -17.69 -17.33 -16.49
C GLU A 167 -17.87 -15.86 -16.85
N CYS A 168 -18.58 -15.13 -15.99
CA CYS A 168 -18.89 -13.71 -16.13
C CYS A 168 -17.78 -12.82 -15.56
N PHE A 169 -17.68 -11.59 -16.07
CA PHE A 169 -16.86 -10.53 -15.48
C PHE A 169 -17.59 -9.89 -14.29
N LEU A 170 -16.85 -9.54 -13.23
CA LEU A 170 -17.40 -8.88 -12.03
C LEU A 170 -16.73 -7.52 -11.86
N ASP A 171 -17.50 -6.45 -11.63
CA ASP A 171 -16.92 -5.11 -11.35
C ASP A 171 -16.18 -5.05 -10.01
N MET A 172 -16.67 -5.79 -9.02
CA MET A 172 -16.08 -5.95 -7.69
C MET A 172 -16.24 -7.37 -7.17
N GLY A 173 -15.21 -7.88 -6.50
CA GLY A 173 -15.25 -9.17 -5.84
C GLY A 173 -16.24 -9.26 -4.68
N SER A 174 -16.75 -10.47 -4.47
CA SER A 174 -17.44 -10.85 -3.24
C SER A 174 -16.86 -12.14 -2.67
N LEU A 175 -16.87 -12.27 -1.34
CA LEU A 175 -16.29 -13.42 -0.64
C LEU A 175 -17.20 -14.65 -0.60
N ALA A 176 -18.53 -14.47 -0.68
CA ALA A 176 -19.53 -15.55 -0.59
C ALA A 176 -20.97 -15.05 -0.84
N PHE A 177 -21.94 -15.97 -0.90
CA PHE A 177 -23.38 -15.69 -0.76
C PHE A 177 -23.80 -15.15 0.63
N GLY A 178 -22.97 -14.42 1.37
CA GLY A 178 -23.36 -13.77 2.64
C GLY A 178 -22.79 -14.38 3.93
N VAL A 179 -22.82 -13.58 5.00
CA VAL A 179 -22.04 -13.79 6.24
C VAL A 179 -22.90 -14.06 7.49
N LEU A 180 -24.24 -13.98 7.39
CA LEU A 180 -25.15 -14.03 8.53
C LEU A 180 -25.94 -15.36 8.61
N ARG A 181 -26.26 -15.78 9.85
CA ARG A 181 -26.86 -17.09 10.20
C ARG A 181 -28.38 -17.19 10.01
N GLN A 182 -29.08 -16.13 9.62
CA GLN A 182 -30.54 -16.13 9.47
C GLN A 182 -30.94 -15.45 8.17
N ALA A 183 -31.59 -16.21 7.28
CA ALA A 183 -32.20 -15.72 6.06
C ALA A 183 -33.63 -16.28 5.93
N GLY A 184 -34.44 -15.68 5.04
CA GLY A 184 -35.86 -15.99 4.90
C GLY A 184 -36.15 -17.21 4.01
N PRO A 185 -37.38 -17.43 3.55
CA PRO A 185 -37.61 -18.38 2.47
C PRO A 185 -37.02 -17.86 1.16
N ILE A 186 -36.54 -18.75 0.28
CA ILE A 186 -36.12 -18.37 -1.08
C ILE A 186 -37.32 -17.76 -1.81
N GLN A 187 -37.15 -16.56 -2.36
CA GLN A 187 -38.14 -15.86 -3.17
C GLN A 187 -37.74 -15.90 -4.64
N ILE A 188 -38.71 -16.17 -5.51
CA ILE A 188 -38.59 -15.97 -6.95
C ILE A 188 -39.46 -14.78 -7.35
N GLY A 189 -38.86 -13.81 -8.03
CA GLY A 189 -39.58 -12.66 -8.56
C GLY A 189 -39.89 -11.55 -7.55
N ALA A 190 -39.29 -11.57 -6.35
CA ALA A 190 -39.43 -10.53 -5.34
C ALA A 190 -38.17 -10.46 -4.48
N SER A 191 -37.84 -9.27 -3.95
CA SER A 191 -36.70 -9.14 -3.04
C SER A 191 -37.03 -9.71 -1.67
N SER A 192 -38.25 -9.60 -1.16
CA SER A 192 -38.63 -10.13 0.17
C SER A 192 -39.97 -10.86 0.17
N ALA A 193 -40.30 -11.55 1.27
CA ALA A 193 -41.59 -12.20 1.47
C ALA A 193 -42.78 -11.20 1.47
N SER A 194 -42.54 -9.90 1.69
CA SER A 194 -43.56 -8.84 1.57
C SER A 194 -43.84 -8.42 0.13
N GLY A 195 -43.07 -8.91 -0.86
CA GLY A 195 -43.28 -8.62 -2.28
C GLY A 195 -42.84 -7.22 -2.69
N GLU A 196 -41.83 -6.67 -2.03
CA GLU A 196 -41.11 -5.44 -2.42
C GLU A 196 -40.16 -5.77 -3.61
N ASP A 197 -39.95 -4.83 -4.54
CA ASP A 197 -39.14 -4.99 -5.78
C ASP A 197 -39.51 -6.18 -6.70
N ARG A 198 -40.78 -6.23 -7.11
CA ARG A 198 -41.39 -7.31 -7.90
C ARG A 198 -40.77 -7.46 -9.29
N ALA A 199 -40.31 -8.63 -9.72
CA ALA A 199 -39.96 -8.85 -11.12
C ALA A 199 -41.20 -9.08 -11.98
N VAL A 200 -41.81 -8.00 -12.45
CA VAL A 200 -43.02 -8.07 -13.29
C VAL A 200 -42.72 -8.58 -14.71
N ASN A 201 -41.46 -8.54 -15.16
CA ASN A 201 -41.07 -8.75 -16.56
C ASN A 201 -40.05 -9.88 -16.80
N CYS A 202 -39.87 -10.84 -15.89
CA CYS A 202 -38.94 -11.95 -16.07
C CYS A 202 -39.64 -13.32 -15.95
N ALA A 203 -39.16 -14.31 -16.71
CA ALA A 203 -39.46 -15.73 -16.56
C ALA A 203 -38.30 -16.43 -15.88
N ILE A 204 -38.60 -17.39 -14.98
CA ILE A 204 -37.60 -18.19 -14.27
C ILE A 204 -38.08 -19.64 -14.25
N ASP A 205 -37.17 -20.58 -14.49
CA ASP A 205 -37.44 -22.02 -14.46
C ASP A 205 -36.21 -22.80 -13.96
N GLU A 206 -36.41 -24.08 -13.62
CA GLU A 206 -35.36 -25.05 -13.29
C GLU A 206 -34.42 -24.56 -12.17
N VAL A 207 -34.98 -24.04 -11.07
CA VAL A 207 -34.21 -23.52 -9.94
C VAL A 207 -33.64 -24.67 -9.12
N ALA A 208 -32.33 -24.72 -8.97
CA ALA A 208 -31.59 -25.72 -8.22
C ALA A 208 -30.63 -25.08 -7.21
N ILE A 209 -30.54 -25.68 -6.03
CA ILE A 209 -29.66 -25.24 -4.94
C ILE A 209 -28.80 -26.42 -4.51
N TYR A 210 -27.49 -26.22 -4.48
CA TYR A 210 -26.50 -27.23 -4.13
C TYR A 210 -25.76 -26.86 -2.83
N ASN A 211 -25.36 -27.86 -2.04
CA ASN A 211 -24.45 -27.70 -0.89
C ASN A 211 -22.98 -27.90 -1.25
N VAL A 212 -22.68 -27.87 -2.54
CA VAL A 212 -21.34 -27.92 -3.12
C VAL A 212 -21.18 -26.75 -4.07
N ALA A 213 -19.96 -26.25 -4.21
CA ALA A 213 -19.60 -25.32 -5.27
C ALA A 213 -19.28 -26.13 -6.54
N LEU A 214 -20.15 -26.04 -7.55
CA LEU A 214 -19.98 -26.76 -8.82
C LEU A 214 -18.73 -26.27 -9.55
N THR A 215 -17.99 -27.19 -10.17
CA THR A 215 -16.79 -26.85 -10.94
C THR A 215 -17.16 -26.33 -12.33
N PRO A 216 -16.27 -25.58 -13.03
CA PRO A 216 -16.50 -25.20 -14.41
C PRO A 216 -16.85 -26.37 -15.34
N LEU A 217 -16.32 -27.57 -15.06
CA LEU A 217 -16.63 -28.78 -15.80
C LEU A 217 -18.06 -29.26 -15.55
N ASP A 218 -18.50 -29.29 -14.28
CA ASP A 218 -19.88 -29.66 -13.92
C ASP A 218 -20.88 -28.70 -14.59
N ILE A 219 -20.59 -27.41 -14.53
CA ILE A 219 -21.41 -26.34 -15.13
C ILE A 219 -21.50 -26.53 -16.64
N ALA A 220 -20.38 -26.77 -17.33
CA ALA A 220 -20.37 -27.04 -18.76
C ALA A 220 -21.20 -28.27 -19.12
N GLN A 221 -21.14 -29.34 -18.31
CA GLN A 221 -21.95 -30.54 -18.49
C GLN A 221 -23.45 -30.28 -18.30
N HIS A 222 -23.84 -29.47 -17.31
CA HIS A 222 -25.23 -29.07 -17.08
C HIS A 222 -25.80 -28.33 -18.30
N VAL A 223 -25.05 -27.37 -18.84
CA VAL A 223 -25.45 -26.58 -20.02
C VAL A 223 -25.53 -27.44 -21.28
N ASP A 224 -24.57 -28.35 -21.48
CA ASP A 224 -24.56 -29.25 -22.62
C ASP A 224 -25.76 -30.23 -22.54
N ALA A 225 -26.05 -30.75 -21.35
CA ALA A 225 -27.21 -31.61 -21.10
C ALA A 225 -28.55 -30.88 -21.34
N ALA A 226 -28.60 -29.56 -21.15
CA ALA A 226 -29.74 -28.71 -21.50
C ALA A 226 -29.87 -28.44 -23.02
N GLY A 227 -29.03 -29.06 -23.85
CA GLY A 227 -29.05 -28.90 -25.31
C GLY A 227 -28.43 -27.59 -25.79
N ARG A 228 -27.61 -26.93 -24.95
CA ARG A 228 -27.01 -25.62 -25.22
C ARG A 228 -25.51 -25.66 -25.54
N GLU A 229 -24.94 -26.84 -25.80
CA GLU A 229 -23.52 -27.00 -26.13
C GLU A 229 -23.05 -26.08 -27.27
N SER A 230 -23.83 -25.97 -28.35
CA SER A 230 -23.50 -25.09 -29.48
C SER A 230 -23.55 -23.61 -29.13
N LEU A 231 -24.43 -23.20 -28.20
CA LEU A 231 -24.49 -21.83 -27.68
C LEU A 231 -23.26 -21.56 -26.81
N ARG A 232 -22.97 -22.43 -25.84
CA ARG A 232 -21.80 -22.32 -24.96
C ARG A 232 -20.49 -22.22 -25.74
N LYS A 233 -20.26 -23.13 -26.69
CA LYS A 233 -19.05 -23.11 -27.54
C LYS A 233 -18.93 -21.83 -28.36
N ARG A 234 -20.04 -21.28 -28.85
CA ARG A 234 -20.03 -19.98 -29.54
C ARG A 234 -19.69 -18.84 -28.58
N VAL A 235 -20.30 -18.80 -27.38
CA VAL A 235 -20.00 -17.77 -26.38
C VAL A 235 -18.53 -17.83 -25.95
N VAL A 236 -17.97 -19.03 -25.74
CA VAL A 236 -16.53 -19.22 -25.50
C VAL A 236 -15.71 -18.65 -26.66
N HIS A 237 -16.04 -19.00 -27.90
CA HIS A 237 -15.32 -18.51 -29.07
C HIS A 237 -15.41 -16.98 -29.24
N ASP A 238 -16.59 -16.39 -29.05
CA ASP A 238 -16.79 -14.94 -29.14
C ASP A 238 -16.01 -14.21 -28.01
N ARG A 239 -15.92 -14.83 -26.82
CA ARG A 239 -15.11 -14.32 -25.71
C ARG A 239 -13.61 -14.38 -26.03
N GLU A 240 -13.12 -15.52 -26.53
CA GLU A 240 -11.72 -15.67 -26.96
C GLU A 240 -11.33 -14.62 -28.00
N GLN A 241 -12.20 -14.35 -29.00
CA GLN A 241 -11.96 -13.31 -29.99
C GLN A 241 -11.87 -11.90 -29.38
N ARG A 242 -12.75 -11.55 -28.42
CA ARG A 242 -12.68 -10.27 -27.72
C ARG A 242 -11.45 -10.15 -26.83
N GLU A 243 -11.05 -11.23 -26.18
CA GLU A 243 -9.81 -11.29 -25.39
C GLU A 243 -8.59 -11.07 -26.30
N ASP A 244 -8.56 -11.67 -27.50
CA ASP A 244 -7.51 -11.44 -28.50
C ASP A 244 -7.46 -9.98 -28.97
N GLU A 245 -8.62 -9.38 -29.30
CA GLU A 245 -8.72 -7.96 -29.68
C GLU A 245 -8.26 -7.02 -28.55
N GLU A 246 -8.68 -7.28 -27.31
CA GLU A 246 -8.26 -6.53 -26.13
C GLU A 246 -6.76 -6.68 -25.85
N ASN A 247 -6.19 -7.87 -26.08
CA ASN A 247 -4.76 -8.11 -25.94
C ASN A 247 -3.95 -7.29 -26.96
N GLU A 248 -4.44 -7.13 -28.20
CA GLU A 248 -3.80 -6.25 -29.19
C GLU A 248 -3.83 -4.79 -28.75
N VAL A 249 -4.98 -4.29 -28.27
CA VAL A 249 -5.13 -2.93 -27.73
C VAL A 249 -4.21 -2.73 -26.52
N ALA A 250 -4.16 -3.69 -25.60
CA ALA A 250 -3.31 -3.65 -24.42
C ALA A 250 -1.82 -3.63 -24.80
N ALA A 251 -1.42 -4.39 -25.81
CA ALA A 251 -0.05 -4.38 -26.31
C ALA A 251 0.34 -3.01 -26.88
N ASP A 252 -0.55 -2.34 -27.62
CA ASP A 252 -0.29 -1.00 -28.14
C ASP A 252 -0.28 0.06 -27.03
N ALA A 253 -1.16 -0.03 -26.03
CA ALA A 253 -1.15 0.82 -24.86
C ALA A 253 0.15 0.65 -24.03
N LEU A 254 0.60 -0.59 -23.84
CA LEU A 254 1.87 -0.90 -23.20
C LEU A 254 3.05 -0.33 -23.98
N ARG A 255 3.09 -0.49 -25.31
CA ARG A 255 4.12 0.13 -26.17
C ARG A 255 4.12 1.65 -26.05
N ALA A 256 2.94 2.28 -26.00
CA ALA A 256 2.82 3.72 -25.83
C ALA A 256 3.41 4.18 -24.48
N ARG A 257 3.07 3.50 -23.38
CA ARG A 257 3.62 3.78 -22.04
C ARG A 257 5.12 3.57 -21.97
N LEU A 258 5.62 2.46 -22.53
CA LEU A 258 7.05 2.19 -22.61
C LEU A 258 7.76 3.33 -23.37
N ASN A 259 7.18 3.83 -24.46
CA ASN A 259 7.78 4.89 -25.27
C ASN A 259 7.53 6.32 -24.74
N ASP A 260 6.89 6.49 -23.58
CA ASP A 260 6.69 7.80 -22.97
C ASP A 260 8.03 8.39 -22.52
N SER A 261 8.39 9.56 -23.06
CA SER A 261 9.64 10.23 -22.69
C SER A 261 9.65 10.66 -21.21
N ALA A 262 8.48 10.85 -20.60
CA ALA A 262 8.33 11.21 -19.19
C ALA A 262 8.86 10.13 -18.22
N LEU A 263 9.14 8.91 -18.71
CA LEU A 263 9.86 7.90 -17.94
C LEU A 263 11.33 8.28 -17.70
N PHE A 264 11.94 9.00 -18.63
CA PHE A 264 13.39 9.28 -18.64
C PHE A 264 13.74 10.77 -18.50
N ASP A 265 12.82 11.64 -18.87
CA ASP A 265 12.99 13.07 -18.71
C ASP A 265 13.12 13.40 -17.21
N PRO A 266 14.00 14.33 -16.81
CA PRO A 266 14.06 14.80 -15.41
C PRO A 266 12.68 15.23 -14.89
N GLY A 267 11.81 15.69 -15.80
CA GLY A 267 10.48 16.19 -15.50
C GLY A 267 10.52 17.55 -14.81
N GLU A 268 9.35 18.05 -14.45
CA GLU A 268 9.21 19.19 -13.56
C GLU A 268 8.77 18.68 -12.18
N ARG A 269 9.10 19.44 -11.14
CA ARG A 269 8.59 19.18 -9.78
C ARG A 269 7.07 19.25 -9.80
N LYS A 270 6.39 18.23 -9.27
CA LYS A 270 4.93 18.16 -9.31
C LYS A 270 4.31 19.27 -8.45
N VAL A 271 3.47 20.10 -9.10
CA VAL A 271 2.58 21.04 -8.42
C VAL A 271 1.15 20.53 -8.58
N TYR A 272 0.45 20.44 -7.46
CA TYR A 272 -0.93 19.96 -7.37
C TYR A 272 -1.88 21.17 -7.33
N GLU A 273 -2.90 21.14 -8.18
CA GLU A 273 -3.90 22.20 -8.36
C GLU A 273 -5.26 21.58 -8.75
N GLY A 274 -6.36 22.26 -8.44
CA GLY A 274 -7.70 21.79 -8.78
C GLY A 274 -7.99 20.39 -8.21
N GLN A 275 -8.53 19.49 -9.03
CA GLN A 275 -8.87 18.12 -8.62
C GLN A 275 -7.67 17.29 -8.11
N TYR A 276 -6.43 17.69 -8.43
CA TYR A 276 -5.23 17.00 -7.94
C TYR A 276 -4.91 17.35 -6.47
N LEU A 277 -5.71 18.20 -5.83
CA LEU A 277 -5.62 18.49 -4.39
C LEU A 277 -6.54 17.58 -3.55
N ASP A 278 -7.51 16.91 -4.17
CA ASP A 278 -8.64 16.30 -3.45
C ASP A 278 -8.23 15.12 -2.55
N ALA A 279 -7.16 14.40 -2.90
CA ALA A 279 -6.62 13.30 -2.09
C ALA A 279 -5.38 13.66 -1.26
N ILE A 280 -4.87 14.90 -1.36
CA ILE A 280 -3.65 15.30 -0.66
C ILE A 280 -3.89 15.25 0.85
N SER A 281 -3.05 14.48 1.55
CA SER A 281 -2.99 14.44 3.01
C SER A 281 -1.54 14.22 3.45
N LEU A 282 -0.82 15.30 3.73
CA LEU A 282 0.59 15.29 4.11
C LEU A 282 0.74 15.02 5.62
N PRO A 283 1.35 13.90 6.05
CA PRO A 283 1.59 13.63 7.45
C PRO A 283 2.76 14.45 8.01
N VAL A 284 2.56 15.02 9.19
CA VAL A 284 3.52 15.88 9.91
C VAL A 284 3.59 15.45 11.37
N GLY A 285 4.71 14.84 11.76
CA GLY A 285 4.97 14.38 13.14
C GLY A 285 6.15 13.41 13.21
N GLY A 286 6.77 13.21 14.37
CA GLY A 286 7.94 12.35 14.52
C GLY A 286 7.63 10.84 14.46
N ILE A 287 8.66 10.01 14.23
CA ILE A 287 8.54 8.54 14.29
C ILE A 287 8.03 8.12 15.69
N GLY A 288 6.88 7.44 15.72
CA GLY A 288 6.25 6.99 16.98
C GLY A 288 5.74 8.12 17.89
N ALA A 289 5.67 9.36 17.40
CA ALA A 289 5.31 10.54 18.20
C ALA A 289 3.85 11.00 18.00
N GLY A 290 3.10 10.37 17.10
CA GLY A 290 1.83 10.88 16.59
C GLY A 290 2.04 11.93 15.49
N LEU A 291 0.97 12.25 14.77
CA LEU A 291 1.01 13.13 13.60
C LEU A 291 -0.24 14.00 13.47
N ILE A 292 -0.08 15.07 12.70
CA ILE A 292 -1.16 15.87 12.12
C ILE A 292 -1.07 15.71 10.60
N GLN A 293 -2.20 15.57 9.91
CA GLN A 293 -2.22 15.58 8.45
C GLN A 293 -2.73 16.92 7.92
N VAL A 294 -2.01 17.51 6.97
CA VAL A 294 -2.38 18.76 6.28
C VAL A 294 -2.89 18.41 4.89
N ASN A 295 -4.15 18.73 4.59
CA ASN A 295 -4.78 18.33 3.34
C ASN A 295 -4.54 19.31 2.18
N GLY A 296 -5.03 18.96 0.99
CA GLY A 296 -4.96 19.80 -0.22
C GLY A 296 -5.77 21.11 -0.17
N LYS A 297 -6.42 21.42 0.95
CA LYS A 297 -7.05 22.71 1.25
C LYS A 297 -6.25 23.54 2.26
N ALA A 298 -5.07 23.05 2.67
CA ALA A 298 -4.24 23.56 3.77
C ALA A 298 -4.88 23.47 5.16
N GLU A 299 -5.91 22.62 5.34
CA GLU A 299 -6.54 22.37 6.62
C GLU A 299 -5.72 21.31 7.39
N ARG A 300 -5.61 21.48 8.72
CA ARG A 300 -5.11 20.44 9.62
C ARG A 300 -6.24 19.44 9.91
N SER A 301 -6.56 18.61 8.92
CA SER A 301 -7.79 17.81 8.86
C SER A 301 -7.78 16.55 9.71
N VAL A 302 -6.61 16.04 10.09
CA VAL A 302 -6.50 14.81 10.90
C VAL A 302 -5.49 15.00 12.02
N TRP A 303 -5.91 14.73 13.24
CA TRP A 303 -5.09 14.80 14.45
C TRP A 303 -5.01 13.44 15.11
N GLN A 304 -3.79 12.94 15.19
CA GLN A 304 -3.45 11.62 15.71
C GLN A 304 -2.36 11.72 16.79
N ILE A 305 -2.23 12.89 17.41
CA ILE A 305 -1.26 13.18 18.48
C ILE A 305 -1.73 12.69 19.85
N PHE A 306 -3.04 12.45 20.03
CA PHE A 306 -3.67 12.09 21.31
C PHE A 306 -3.64 10.57 21.57
N ASN A 307 -2.62 9.87 21.05
CA ASN A 307 -2.52 8.41 21.11
C ASN A 307 -3.71 7.64 20.48
N ASN A 308 -4.50 8.30 19.64
CA ASN A 308 -5.65 7.76 18.92
C ASN A 308 -5.26 7.17 17.56
N PHE A 309 -6.07 6.25 17.04
CA PHE A 309 -6.07 5.85 15.62
C PHE A 309 -7.09 6.65 14.81
N GLU A 310 -8.21 7.03 15.43
CA GLU A 310 -9.30 7.72 14.75
C GLU A 310 -8.85 9.03 14.12
N HIS A 311 -9.43 9.37 12.97
CA HIS A 311 -9.22 10.68 12.38
C HIS A 311 -10.04 11.71 13.17
N ILE A 312 -9.37 12.44 14.06
CA ILE A 312 -9.99 13.50 14.86
C ILE A 312 -9.72 14.85 14.22
N GLU A 313 -10.75 15.68 14.11
CA GLU A 313 -10.61 17.11 13.80
C GLU A 313 -10.51 17.90 15.10
N VAL A 314 -9.58 18.86 15.17
CA VAL A 314 -9.49 19.81 16.29
C VAL A 314 -10.05 21.15 15.83
N PRO A 315 -11.22 21.58 16.34
CA PRO A 315 -11.83 22.85 15.97
C PRO A 315 -10.90 24.04 16.25
N ASN A 316 -11.21 25.17 15.62
CA ASN A 316 -10.59 26.47 15.92
C ASN A 316 -9.05 26.48 15.83
N SER A 317 -8.48 25.55 15.06
CA SER A 317 -7.04 25.37 14.91
C SER A 317 -6.64 25.60 13.46
N PHE A 318 -6.38 26.86 13.09
CA PHE A 318 -6.05 27.28 11.73
C PHE A 318 -5.01 28.42 11.72
N PHE A 319 -4.60 28.86 10.53
CA PHE A 319 -3.83 30.07 10.33
C PHE A 319 -4.64 31.10 9.53
N ALA A 320 -4.41 32.39 9.78
CA ALA A 320 -4.98 33.47 9.00
C ALA A 320 -3.95 34.59 8.77
N VAL A 321 -4.25 35.49 7.84
CA VAL A 321 -3.45 36.66 7.53
C VAL A 321 -4.34 37.89 7.44
N TRP A 322 -3.85 38.99 7.99
CA TRP A 322 -4.41 40.32 7.86
C TRP A 322 -3.43 41.19 7.09
N ALA A 323 -3.93 42.00 6.16
CA ALA A 323 -3.10 42.96 5.44
C ALA A 323 -3.83 44.29 5.22
N ARG A 324 -3.12 45.40 5.45
CA ARG A 324 -3.61 46.76 5.20
C ARG A 324 -2.62 47.55 4.35
N PRO A 325 -2.87 47.68 3.04
CA PRO A 325 -2.14 48.61 2.20
C PRO A 325 -2.38 50.05 2.67
N ARG A 326 -1.38 50.91 2.52
CA ARG A 326 -1.49 52.31 2.93
C ARG A 326 -2.72 53.00 2.34
N GLY A 327 -3.61 53.48 3.20
CA GLY A 327 -4.81 54.24 2.82
C GLY A 327 -5.95 53.39 2.26
N LYS A 328 -5.89 52.06 2.39
CA LYS A 328 -6.99 51.13 2.06
C LYS A 328 -7.54 50.48 3.34
N GLU A 329 -8.74 49.92 3.23
CA GLU A 329 -9.31 49.08 4.28
C GLU A 329 -8.52 47.77 4.42
N PRO A 330 -8.42 47.20 5.64
CA PRO A 330 -7.76 45.93 5.84
C PRO A 330 -8.54 44.76 5.22
N VAL A 331 -7.80 43.71 4.84
CA VAL A 331 -8.35 42.45 4.32
C VAL A 331 -7.85 41.31 5.19
N VAL A 332 -8.76 40.40 5.57
CA VAL A 332 -8.46 39.18 6.35
C VAL A 332 -8.79 37.95 5.54
N ARG A 333 -7.91 36.93 5.62
CA ARG A 333 -8.09 35.62 5.02
C ARG A 333 -7.62 34.50 5.94
N ALA A 334 -8.40 33.42 6.05
CA ALA A 334 -7.89 32.14 6.51
C ALA A 334 -6.93 31.58 5.44
N LEU A 335 -5.79 31.03 5.87
CA LEU A 335 -4.78 30.44 4.98
C LEU A 335 -5.15 29.01 4.60
N GLN A 336 -6.30 28.89 3.94
CA GLN A 336 -6.91 27.67 3.43
C GLN A 336 -7.97 28.03 2.39
N THR A 337 -8.41 27.06 1.58
CA THR A 337 -9.45 27.26 0.54
C THR A 337 -10.87 26.95 1.02
N SER A 338 -11.04 26.66 2.31
CA SER A 338 -12.35 26.62 2.98
C SER A 338 -12.43 27.74 4.02
N GLY A 339 -13.58 28.38 4.17
CA GLY A 339 -13.74 29.43 5.20
C GLY A 339 -13.76 28.84 6.60
N VAL A 340 -13.31 29.59 7.61
CA VAL A 340 -13.41 29.20 9.03
C VAL A 340 -14.38 30.13 9.76
N GLY A 341 -15.65 29.71 9.84
CA GLY A 341 -16.70 30.54 10.41
C GLY A 341 -16.82 31.88 9.68
N VAL A 342 -16.46 32.98 10.35
CA VAL A 342 -16.49 34.34 9.77
C VAL A 342 -15.19 34.74 9.05
N PHE A 343 -14.12 33.92 9.11
CA PHE A 343 -12.88 34.17 8.39
C PHE A 343 -13.03 33.71 6.93
N PRO A 344 -12.98 34.61 5.94
CA PRO A 344 -13.06 34.24 4.53
C PRO A 344 -11.82 33.43 4.11
N ALA A 345 -12.00 32.46 3.21
CA ALA A 345 -10.92 31.65 2.66
C ALA A 345 -10.09 32.40 1.62
N MET A 346 -8.88 31.94 1.36
CA MET A 346 -8.17 32.26 0.11
C MET A 346 -8.91 31.62 -1.08
N ASP A 347 -8.91 32.28 -2.24
CA ASP A 347 -9.64 31.80 -3.43
C ASP A 347 -9.12 30.45 -3.94
N ARG A 348 -7.80 30.28 -3.97
CA ARG A 348 -7.12 29.13 -4.58
C ARG A 348 -5.78 28.89 -3.92
N LEU A 349 -5.32 27.65 -4.01
CA LEU A 349 -3.99 27.26 -3.56
C LEU A 349 -3.30 26.35 -4.57
N ARG A 350 -1.97 26.32 -4.50
CA ARG A 350 -1.11 25.36 -5.17
C ARG A 350 -0.32 24.62 -4.10
N PHE A 351 -0.21 23.30 -4.21
CA PHE A 351 0.57 22.49 -3.28
C PHE A 351 1.77 21.86 -4.01
N ARG A 352 2.94 21.87 -3.37
CA ARG A 352 4.08 21.04 -3.76
C ARG A 352 4.49 20.20 -2.55
N GLY A 353 4.65 18.90 -2.74
CA GLY A 353 5.09 17.99 -1.69
C GLY A 353 6.35 17.24 -2.09
N GLU A 354 7.42 17.43 -1.33
CA GLU A 354 8.69 16.70 -1.48
C GLU A 354 9.06 16.22 -0.08
N TYR A 355 8.62 15.01 0.29
CA TYR A 355 8.62 14.56 1.69
C TYR A 355 10.04 14.61 2.29
N PRO A 356 10.25 15.25 3.45
CA PRO A 356 9.27 15.58 4.50
C PRO A 356 8.62 16.97 4.44
N PHE A 357 8.83 17.74 3.37
CA PHE A 357 8.31 19.10 3.25
C PHE A 357 7.02 19.19 2.42
N GLY A 358 6.15 20.12 2.80
CA GLY A 358 5.03 20.59 2.00
C GLY A 358 5.07 22.11 1.86
N TRP A 359 4.83 22.62 0.65
CA TRP A 359 4.69 24.04 0.36
C TRP A 359 3.30 24.33 -0.20
N PHE A 360 2.63 25.29 0.42
CA PHE A 360 1.34 25.81 0.00
C PHE A 360 1.53 27.25 -0.47
N GLU A 361 1.15 27.54 -1.71
CA GLU A 361 1.11 28.89 -2.26
C GLU A 361 -0.36 29.32 -2.36
N PHE A 362 -0.72 30.41 -1.69
CA PHE A 362 -2.09 30.94 -1.71
C PHE A 362 -2.19 32.06 -2.75
N ALA A 363 -3.28 32.07 -3.51
CA ALA A 363 -3.59 33.13 -4.46
C ALA A 363 -5.04 33.60 -4.29
N ASP A 364 -5.19 34.91 -4.17
CA ASP A 364 -6.46 35.62 -4.02
C ASP A 364 -6.28 36.99 -4.68
N ALA A 365 -7.16 37.34 -5.62
CA ALA A 365 -7.01 38.57 -6.41
C ALA A 365 -7.29 39.85 -5.59
N ASP A 366 -8.05 39.72 -4.50
CA ASP A 366 -8.42 40.80 -3.59
C ASP A 366 -7.46 40.90 -2.40
N PHE A 367 -6.51 39.97 -2.25
CA PHE A 367 -5.47 40.02 -1.22
C PHE A 367 -4.20 40.71 -1.73
N PRO A 368 -3.64 41.72 -1.01
CA PRO A 368 -2.59 42.59 -1.54
C PRO A 368 -1.16 42.01 -1.49
N LEU A 369 -0.97 40.77 -1.05
CA LEU A 369 0.33 40.14 -0.83
C LEU A 369 0.36 38.73 -1.41
N ARG A 370 1.55 38.28 -1.82
CA ARG A 370 1.80 36.85 -2.06
C ARG A 370 2.07 36.17 -0.71
N VAL A 371 1.35 35.08 -0.43
CA VAL A 371 1.45 34.36 0.85
C VAL A 371 1.75 32.88 0.62
N GLU A 372 2.69 32.35 1.38
CA GLU A 372 3.13 30.96 1.31
C GLU A 372 3.18 30.35 2.72
N MET A 373 2.97 29.03 2.81
CA MET A 373 3.21 28.23 4.00
C MET A 373 4.10 27.04 3.65
N GLU A 374 5.24 26.92 4.31
CA GLU A 374 6.02 25.68 4.35
C GLU A 374 5.72 24.93 5.65
N VAL A 375 5.47 23.63 5.58
CA VAL A 375 5.21 22.76 6.73
C VAL A 375 6.11 21.54 6.70
N PHE A 376 6.67 21.17 7.85
CA PHE A 376 7.44 19.95 8.03
C PHE A 376 7.59 19.56 9.51
N ASN A 377 8.16 18.39 9.75
CA ASN A 377 8.78 18.01 11.02
C ASN A 377 10.13 17.34 10.71
N PRO A 378 11.17 17.51 11.56
CA PRO A 378 12.52 17.06 11.25
C PRO A 378 12.59 15.59 10.83
N LEU A 379 13.32 15.32 9.75
CA LEU A 379 13.60 13.97 9.25
C LEU A 379 15.06 13.94 8.83
N ILE A 380 15.88 13.33 9.67
CA ILE A 380 17.33 13.28 9.52
C ILE A 380 17.71 11.79 9.55
N PRO A 381 17.98 11.17 8.39
CA PRO A 381 18.38 9.76 8.35
C PRO A 381 19.57 9.50 9.28
N LEU A 382 19.57 8.33 9.90
CA LEU A 382 20.51 7.88 10.93
C LEU A 382 20.38 8.59 12.30
N ASP A 383 19.67 9.72 12.41
CA ASP A 383 19.32 10.34 13.69
C ASP A 383 17.86 10.07 14.06
N VAL A 384 17.65 8.91 14.71
CA VAL A 384 16.31 8.45 15.08
C VAL A 384 15.69 9.37 16.14
N LYS A 385 16.48 9.93 17.08
CA LYS A 385 15.95 10.81 18.13
C LYS A 385 15.40 12.10 17.53
N CYS A 386 16.18 12.79 16.71
CA CYS A 386 15.75 14.05 16.10
C CYS A 386 14.62 13.84 15.08
N SER A 387 14.58 12.68 14.42
CA SER A 387 13.45 12.28 13.56
C SER A 387 12.19 11.85 14.31
N SER A 388 12.22 11.82 15.65
CA SER A 388 11.12 11.42 16.53
C SER A 388 10.59 12.57 17.41
N ILE A 389 10.97 13.82 17.12
CA ILE A 389 10.51 14.98 17.90
C ILE A 389 8.98 15.16 17.70
N PRO A 390 8.18 15.27 18.79
CA PRO A 390 6.74 15.49 18.70
C PRO A 390 6.41 16.97 18.41
N CYS A 391 6.56 17.38 17.14
CA CYS A 391 6.24 18.74 16.72
C CYS A 391 5.74 18.86 15.27
N GLY A 392 5.15 20.01 14.95
CA GLY A 392 4.94 20.51 13.59
C GLY A 392 5.51 21.92 13.47
N ILE A 393 6.27 22.18 12.40
CA ILE A 393 6.91 23.47 12.12
C ILE A 393 6.23 24.08 10.90
N PHE A 394 5.80 25.33 11.02
CA PHE A 394 5.06 26.06 9.99
C PHE A 394 5.73 27.41 9.73
N ASN A 395 6.32 27.57 8.55
CA ASN A 395 6.94 28.83 8.12
C ASN A 395 5.96 29.59 7.23
N LEU A 396 5.37 30.67 7.76
CA LEU A 396 4.46 31.55 7.02
C LEU A 396 5.24 32.72 6.42
N THR A 397 5.16 32.89 5.10
CA THR A 397 5.89 33.94 4.39
C THR A 397 4.91 34.88 3.68
N ALA A 398 5.08 36.19 3.88
CA ALA A 398 4.39 37.23 3.13
C ALA A 398 5.39 38.04 2.31
N SER A 399 5.06 38.29 1.04
CA SER A 399 5.87 39.09 0.12
C SER A 399 5.05 40.24 -0.44
N ASN A 400 5.60 41.46 -0.34
CA ASN A 400 4.99 42.66 -0.90
C ASN A 400 5.56 42.95 -2.29
N GLU A 401 4.86 42.52 -3.33
CA GLU A 401 5.21 42.77 -4.73
C GLU A 401 4.66 44.11 -5.26
N GLY A 402 3.92 44.84 -4.42
CA GLY A 402 3.35 46.15 -4.75
C GLY A 402 4.35 47.31 -4.64
N ASP A 403 3.84 48.52 -4.82
CA ASP A 403 4.60 49.77 -4.85
C ASP A 403 4.47 50.62 -3.57
N SER A 404 3.69 50.16 -2.59
CA SER A 404 3.45 50.86 -1.32
C SER A 404 3.65 49.92 -0.12
N PRO A 405 4.01 50.47 1.06
CA PRO A 405 4.08 49.67 2.28
C PRO A 405 2.73 49.04 2.65
N VAL A 406 2.79 47.81 3.14
CA VAL A 406 1.62 47.05 3.61
C VAL A 406 1.88 46.64 5.06
N GLU A 407 0.95 46.95 5.94
CA GLU A 407 0.94 46.39 7.29
C GLU A 407 0.38 44.97 7.22
N VAL A 408 1.00 44.03 7.92
CA VAL A 408 0.72 42.60 7.84
C VAL A 408 0.65 42.01 9.23
N SER A 409 -0.21 41.04 9.44
CA SER A 409 -0.17 40.21 10.65
C SER A 409 -0.56 38.78 10.30
N PHE A 410 0.23 37.80 10.76
CA PHE A 410 -0.21 36.41 10.75
C PHE A 410 -0.86 36.08 12.08
N LEU A 411 -1.94 35.30 12.01
CA LEU A 411 -2.68 34.75 13.14
C LEU A 411 -2.50 33.23 13.15
N ALA A 412 -2.12 32.68 14.30
CA ALA A 412 -2.15 31.25 14.57
C ALA A 412 -3.14 31.00 15.71
N THR A 413 -4.15 30.16 15.46
CA THR A 413 -5.13 29.77 16.47
C THR A 413 -4.95 28.31 16.83
N GLN A 414 -5.21 27.98 18.10
CA GLN A 414 -5.14 26.61 18.58
C GLN A 414 -6.13 26.41 19.72
N GLN A 415 -6.98 25.39 19.57
CA GLN A 415 -7.75 24.88 20.70
C GLN A 415 -6.83 24.13 21.66
N ASN A 416 -7.01 24.32 22.96
CA ASN A 416 -6.49 23.39 23.94
C ASN A 416 -7.26 22.06 23.82
N ALA A 417 -6.63 21.10 23.13
CA ALA A 417 -7.27 19.86 22.73
C ALA A 417 -7.03 18.70 23.73
N ILE A 418 -6.44 18.98 24.89
CA ILE A 418 -6.23 17.96 25.92
C ILE A 418 -7.60 17.48 26.40
N GLY A 419 -7.78 16.16 26.45
CA GLY A 419 -9.05 15.52 26.80
C GLY A 419 -10.07 15.36 25.65
N ILE A 420 -9.70 15.69 24.39
CA ILE A 420 -10.57 15.52 23.21
C ILE A 420 -10.97 14.07 22.94
N ALA A 421 -10.17 13.09 23.38
CA ALA A 421 -10.44 11.66 23.22
C ALA A 421 -10.73 11.00 24.58
N GLY A 422 -12.01 10.71 24.83
CA GLY A 422 -12.48 9.89 25.95
C GLY A 422 -13.96 9.55 25.75
N ASP A 423 -14.33 8.29 25.97
CA ASP A 423 -15.66 7.66 25.72
C ASP A 423 -16.86 8.27 26.51
N SER A 424 -16.80 9.53 26.96
CA SER A 424 -17.85 10.13 27.77
C SER A 424 -18.58 11.26 27.02
N PRO A 425 -19.92 11.21 26.93
CA PRO A 425 -20.76 12.21 26.23
C PRO A 425 -20.75 13.63 26.86
N ASN A 426 -19.89 13.88 27.86
CA ASN A 426 -19.64 15.20 28.46
C ASN A 426 -18.21 15.75 28.21
N GLY A 427 -17.36 15.06 27.43
CA GLY A 427 -16.03 15.53 26.99
C GLY A 427 -14.96 15.59 28.08
N GLY A 428 -13.76 15.05 27.83
CA GLY A 428 -12.64 15.11 28.76
C GLY A 428 -11.97 16.49 28.89
N TYR A 429 -12.51 17.52 28.24
CA TYR A 429 -11.93 18.87 28.16
C TYR A 429 -11.94 19.67 29.47
N GLY A 430 -12.87 19.36 30.38
CA GLY A 430 -13.14 20.17 31.55
C GLY A 430 -11.95 20.26 32.51
N GLY A 431 -11.31 21.43 32.59
CA GLY A 431 -10.09 21.62 33.36
C GLY A 431 -8.91 22.17 32.56
N ASN A 432 -9.10 22.47 31.26
CA ASN A 432 -8.06 23.04 30.41
C ASN A 432 -7.66 24.46 30.82
N VAL A 433 -6.35 24.71 30.82
CA VAL A 433 -5.69 25.96 31.22
C VAL A 433 -4.70 26.37 30.14
N ASN A 434 -4.74 27.64 29.74
CA ASN A 434 -3.80 28.23 28.79
C ASN A 434 -3.00 29.32 29.50
N ARG A 435 -1.69 29.38 29.24
CA ARG A 435 -0.79 30.40 29.81
C ARG A 435 0.17 30.94 28.75
N VAL A 436 0.21 32.25 28.62
CA VAL A 436 1.19 32.93 27.76
C VAL A 436 2.55 32.94 28.46
N ILE A 437 3.59 32.64 27.69
CA ILE A 437 4.99 32.70 28.08
C ILE A 437 5.68 33.63 27.09
N ARG A 438 6.32 34.67 27.61
CA ARG A 438 7.02 35.68 26.81
C ARG A 438 8.52 35.54 27.03
N GLU A 439 9.24 35.41 25.93
CA GLU A 439 10.69 35.42 25.84
C GLU A 439 11.10 36.56 24.90
N ASP A 440 12.38 36.93 24.88
CA ASP A 440 12.84 38.09 24.10
C ASP A 440 12.58 37.91 22.59
N ASP A 441 12.74 36.68 22.09
CA ASP A 441 12.69 36.30 20.68
C ASP A 441 11.50 35.39 20.31
N ALA A 442 10.62 35.08 21.27
CA ALA A 442 9.46 34.23 21.04
C ALA A 442 8.30 34.53 22.01
N THR A 443 7.08 34.27 21.57
CA THR A 443 5.91 34.19 22.47
C THR A 443 5.22 32.85 22.26
N SER A 444 4.96 32.17 23.37
CA SER A 444 4.39 30.83 23.40
C SER A 444 3.12 30.81 24.25
N ILE A 445 2.23 29.87 23.98
CA ILE A 445 1.07 29.58 24.79
C ILE A 445 1.16 28.11 25.20
N HIS A 446 1.33 27.88 26.50
CA HIS A 446 1.33 26.57 27.12
C HIS A 446 -0.10 26.16 27.46
N MET A 447 -0.53 25.03 26.90
CA MET A 447 -1.85 24.45 27.07
C MET A 447 -1.70 23.21 27.96
N THR A 448 -2.39 23.19 29.09
CA THR A 448 -2.35 22.13 30.11
C THR A 448 -3.76 21.75 30.56
N HIS A 449 -3.89 20.67 31.33
CA HIS A 449 -5.15 20.24 31.93
C HIS A 449 -5.00 19.93 33.42
N LEU A 450 -5.91 20.41 34.27
CA LEU A 450 -5.81 20.28 35.74
C LEU A 450 -5.68 18.83 36.24
N SER A 451 -6.33 17.86 35.58
CA SER A 451 -6.32 16.45 35.99
C SER A 451 -5.45 15.54 35.14
N ALA A 452 -4.77 16.08 34.11
CA ALA A 452 -3.85 15.33 33.25
C ALA A 452 -2.51 16.06 33.27
N SER A 453 -1.82 16.02 34.42
CA SER A 453 -0.59 16.79 34.66
C SER A 453 0.58 16.45 33.76
N ASP A 454 0.52 15.30 33.11
CA ASP A 454 1.60 14.74 32.31
C ASP A 454 1.31 14.87 30.80
N GLU A 455 0.24 15.58 30.42
CA GLU A 455 -0.15 15.85 29.04
C GLU A 455 -0.24 17.35 28.78
N ASP A 456 0.44 17.82 27.74
CA ASP A 456 0.44 19.23 27.38
C ASP A 456 0.77 19.49 25.90
N MET A 457 0.51 20.73 25.48
CA MET A 457 0.79 21.23 24.14
C MET A 457 1.35 22.65 24.23
N VAL A 458 2.17 23.06 23.25
CA VAL A 458 2.67 24.44 23.15
C VAL A 458 2.52 24.94 21.72
N LEU A 459 1.81 26.06 21.56
CA LEU A 459 1.84 26.85 20.33
C LEU A 459 2.84 28.00 20.52
N SER A 460 3.74 28.22 19.58
CA SER A 460 4.74 29.28 19.66
C SER A 460 4.92 30.04 18.34
N ALA A 461 5.19 31.34 18.43
CA ALA A 461 5.66 32.18 17.33
C ALA A 461 7.09 32.65 17.62
N GLN A 462 8.03 32.35 16.71
CA GLN A 462 9.44 32.74 16.79
C GLN A 462 9.65 34.18 16.31
N VAL A 463 9.09 35.13 17.06
CA VAL A 463 9.27 36.57 16.80
C VAL A 463 9.14 37.38 18.08
N GLU A 464 9.91 38.47 18.17
CA GLU A 464 9.80 39.43 19.25
C GLU A 464 8.40 40.08 19.27
N ASN A 465 7.86 40.31 20.47
CA ASN A 465 6.64 41.09 20.69
C ASN A 465 5.38 40.59 19.96
N ALA A 466 5.25 39.29 19.69
CA ALA A 466 3.98 38.73 19.25
C ALA A 466 2.88 39.01 20.28
N SER A 467 1.69 39.39 19.79
CA SER A 467 0.52 39.50 20.62
C SER A 467 -0.07 38.12 20.89
N ALA A 468 -0.66 37.96 22.06
CA ALA A 468 -1.11 36.66 22.54
C ALA A 468 -2.36 36.81 23.36
N THR A 469 -3.30 35.90 23.14
CA THR A 469 -4.48 35.73 23.99
C THR A 469 -4.60 34.26 24.39
N ALA A 470 -4.68 34.02 25.70
CA ALA A 470 -4.92 32.70 26.27
C ALA A 470 -6.38 32.24 26.08
N SER A 471 -7.32 33.14 25.75
CA SER A 471 -8.74 32.83 25.54
C SER A 471 -9.46 33.81 24.63
N TRP A 472 -10.41 33.32 23.85
CA TRP A 472 -11.39 34.14 23.11
C TRP A 472 -12.78 33.46 23.11
N ASN A 473 -13.86 34.24 22.98
CA ASN A 473 -15.25 33.78 23.24
C ASN A 473 -16.02 33.31 21.99
N GLY A 474 -15.41 33.37 20.81
CA GLY A 474 -15.94 32.81 19.57
C GLY A 474 -15.19 33.35 18.34
N LEU A 475 -15.36 32.68 17.19
CA LEU A 475 -14.70 33.09 15.94
C LEU A 475 -15.07 34.52 15.52
N ARG A 476 -16.29 34.99 15.84
CA ARG A 476 -16.71 36.37 15.57
C ARG A 476 -15.89 37.38 16.37
N ASP A 477 -15.78 37.17 17.67
CA ASP A 477 -15.05 38.08 18.56
C ASP A 477 -13.56 38.11 18.19
N LEU A 478 -12.97 36.94 17.90
CA LEU A 478 -11.59 36.86 17.42
C LEU A 478 -11.40 37.60 16.09
N HIS A 479 -12.32 37.40 15.13
CA HIS A 479 -12.27 38.07 13.84
C HIS A 479 -12.44 39.59 13.98
N GLU A 480 -13.37 40.06 14.81
CA GLU A 480 -13.58 41.49 15.07
C GLU A 480 -12.35 42.14 15.70
N ALA A 481 -11.73 41.48 16.68
CA ALA A 481 -10.48 41.94 17.29
C ALA A 481 -9.35 42.01 16.24
N PHE A 482 -9.08 40.90 15.54
CA PHE A 482 -7.98 40.79 14.59
C PHE A 482 -8.16 41.66 13.34
N SER A 483 -9.40 41.83 12.85
CA SER A 483 -9.67 42.63 11.65
C SER A 483 -9.42 44.12 11.84
N ARG A 484 -9.51 44.62 13.08
CA ARG A 484 -9.39 46.05 13.39
C ARG A 484 -8.00 46.60 13.07
N ASP A 485 -6.97 45.91 13.51
CA ASP A 485 -5.58 46.39 13.49
C ASP A 485 -4.54 45.27 13.31
N GLY A 486 -4.95 44.03 13.06
CA GLY A 486 -4.05 42.88 12.95
C GLY A 486 -3.48 42.43 14.30
N ASP A 487 -4.07 42.87 15.41
CA ASP A 487 -3.58 42.60 16.76
C ASP A 487 -4.60 41.82 17.61
N LEU A 488 -4.21 41.42 18.82
CA LEU A 488 -5.04 40.67 19.77
C LEU A 488 -5.15 41.40 21.11
N GLU A 489 -6.23 41.14 21.83
CA GLU A 489 -6.32 41.52 23.25
C GLU A 489 -5.38 40.66 24.10
N TYR A 490 -4.62 41.30 25.00
CA TYR A 490 -3.64 40.62 25.83
C TYR A 490 -4.29 39.90 27.01
N VAL A 491 -4.58 38.61 26.85
CA VAL A 491 -4.99 37.72 27.94
C VAL A 491 -3.85 36.78 28.27
N GLU A 492 -3.15 37.01 29.37
CA GLU A 492 -1.93 36.25 29.74
C GLU A 492 -2.22 34.83 30.27
N SER A 493 -3.44 34.58 30.77
CA SER A 493 -3.84 33.26 31.26
C SER A 493 -5.35 33.07 31.22
N ALA A 494 -5.79 31.84 30.98
CA ALA A 494 -7.21 31.47 31.00
C ALA A 494 -7.42 30.04 31.49
N GLY A 495 -8.63 29.76 31.97
CA GLY A 495 -9.01 28.48 32.57
C GLY A 495 -8.90 28.47 34.11
N PRO A 496 -9.23 27.33 34.75
CA PRO A 496 -9.68 26.08 34.12
C PRO A 496 -11.02 26.24 33.40
N SER A 497 -11.18 25.55 32.28
CA SER A 497 -12.46 25.51 31.56
C SER A 497 -13.57 24.84 32.36
N ALA A 498 -14.82 25.13 32.00
CA ALA A 498 -15.99 24.43 32.54
C ALA A 498 -16.01 22.96 32.07
N THR A 499 -16.71 22.09 32.79
CA THR A 499 -16.72 20.63 32.57
C THR A 499 -16.95 20.19 31.13
N SER A 500 -17.82 20.87 30.38
CA SER A 500 -18.19 20.53 29.00
C SER A 500 -17.54 21.42 27.94
N GLY A 501 -16.51 22.20 28.29
CA GLY A 501 -15.87 23.16 27.39
C GLY A 501 -14.36 23.18 27.51
N THR A 502 -13.72 23.82 26.55
CA THR A 502 -12.27 24.05 26.53
C THR A 502 -11.98 25.54 26.33
N VAL A 503 -10.70 25.90 26.22
CA VAL A 503 -10.24 27.27 25.96
C VAL A 503 -9.41 27.29 24.68
N ASP A 504 -9.78 28.17 23.75
CA ASP A 504 -9.02 28.40 22.53
C ASP A 504 -8.07 29.59 22.71
N CYS A 505 -6.86 29.48 22.17
CA CYS A 505 -5.84 30.53 22.25
C CYS A 505 -5.45 31.03 20.85
N ALA A 506 -4.78 32.17 20.79
CA ALA A 506 -4.24 32.70 19.54
C ALA A 506 -2.98 33.55 19.75
N LEU A 507 -2.12 33.53 18.74
CA LEU A 507 -0.95 34.40 18.58
C LEU A 507 -1.11 35.24 17.32
N ALA A 508 -0.82 36.54 17.39
CA ALA A 508 -0.71 37.38 16.20
C ALA A 508 0.63 38.11 16.12
N THR A 509 1.07 38.38 14.90
CA THR A 509 2.45 38.82 14.62
C THR A 509 2.43 40.04 13.70
N PRO A 510 2.15 41.25 14.22
CA PRO A 510 2.07 42.46 13.40
C PRO A 510 3.45 42.93 12.94
N PHE A 511 3.57 43.29 11.66
CA PHE A 511 4.76 43.91 11.06
C PHE A 511 4.41 44.73 9.82
N VAL A 512 5.41 45.40 9.24
CA VAL A 512 5.24 46.20 8.01
C VAL A 512 6.21 45.69 6.95
N LEU A 513 5.72 45.48 5.72
CA LEU A 513 6.53 45.17 4.55
C LEU A 513 6.63 46.37 3.61
N ARG A 514 7.85 46.79 3.29
CA ARG A 514 8.12 47.76 2.22
C ARG A 514 7.95 47.10 0.84
N PRO A 515 7.82 47.89 -0.24
CA PRO A 515 7.87 47.36 -1.60
C PRO A 515 9.08 46.46 -1.85
N GLY A 516 8.85 45.26 -2.36
CA GLY A 516 9.87 44.23 -2.62
C GLY A 516 10.35 43.47 -1.38
N GLU A 517 9.86 43.78 -0.18
CA GLU A 517 10.23 43.10 1.05
C GLU A 517 9.42 41.81 1.23
N LYS A 518 10.09 40.78 1.76
CA LYS A 518 9.46 39.54 2.22
C LYS A 518 9.86 39.27 3.66
N ARG A 519 8.94 38.69 4.44
CA ARG A 519 9.22 38.25 5.81
C ARG A 519 8.59 36.89 6.07
N THR A 520 9.34 36.03 6.72
CA THR A 520 8.90 34.72 7.19
C THR A 520 8.79 34.74 8.71
N ILE A 521 7.70 34.18 9.23
CA ILE A 521 7.48 33.95 10.66
C ILE A 521 7.31 32.45 10.87
N THR A 522 8.08 31.89 11.79
CA THR A 522 7.99 30.46 12.14
C THR A 522 7.04 30.27 13.31
N PHE A 523 6.01 29.46 13.09
CA PHE A 523 5.14 28.93 14.12
C PHE A 523 5.49 27.47 14.40
N VAL A 524 5.45 27.11 15.68
CA VAL A 524 5.71 25.74 16.14
C VAL A 524 4.53 25.28 16.97
N LEU A 525 4.12 24.03 16.75
CA LEU A 525 3.27 23.29 17.65
C LEU A 525 4.05 22.08 18.20
N THR A 526 4.26 22.01 19.51
CA THR A 526 4.78 20.80 20.18
C THR A 526 3.68 20.14 20.99
N TRP A 527 3.79 18.84 21.18
CA TRP A 527 2.86 18.06 21.98
C TRP A 527 3.57 17.00 22.81
N TYR A 528 2.94 16.61 23.90
CA TYR A 528 3.48 15.58 24.77
C TYR A 528 2.32 14.80 25.41
N PHE A 529 2.06 13.62 24.85
CA PHE A 529 1.05 12.67 25.33
C PHE A 529 1.72 11.34 25.71
N PRO A 530 2.47 11.27 26.83
CA PRO A 530 3.43 10.20 27.09
C PRO A 530 2.78 8.87 27.45
N ASN A 531 1.50 8.88 27.82
CA ASN A 531 0.76 7.75 28.37
C ASN A 531 -0.11 7.12 27.28
N THR A 532 0.22 5.90 26.88
CA THR A 532 -0.53 5.15 25.88
C THR A 532 -0.33 3.65 26.04
N ASN A 533 -1.28 2.89 25.51
CA ASN A 533 -1.17 1.46 25.28
C ASN A 533 -1.09 1.25 23.78
N HIS A 534 0.11 1.01 23.28
CA HIS A 534 0.33 0.60 21.90
C HIS A 534 0.03 -0.89 21.71
N GLY A 535 -0.25 -1.27 20.47
CA GLY A 535 -0.59 -2.65 20.12
C GLY A 535 -1.98 -3.04 20.64
N ALA A 536 -2.27 -4.33 20.63
CA ALA A 536 -3.52 -4.85 21.19
C ALA A 536 -3.31 -6.27 21.75
N ARG A 537 -4.29 -6.71 22.54
CA ARG A 537 -4.33 -8.05 23.15
C ARG A 537 -3.11 -8.27 24.04
N ILE A 538 -2.26 -9.24 23.70
CA ILE A 538 -1.05 -9.62 24.44
C ILE A 538 0.21 -8.87 23.97
N TRP A 539 0.12 -8.11 22.88
CA TRP A 539 1.21 -7.29 22.33
C TRP A 539 1.16 -5.84 22.82
N ILE A 540 0.63 -5.62 24.04
CA ILE A 540 0.48 -4.27 24.57
C ILE A 540 1.82 -3.74 25.05
N LYS A 541 2.19 -2.55 24.58
CA LYS A 541 3.39 -1.82 25.01
C LYS A 541 3.00 -0.45 25.54
N HIS A 542 3.72 0.02 26.56
CA HIS A 542 3.31 1.20 27.32
C HIS A 542 4.16 2.43 27.01
N GLY A 543 3.48 3.56 26.92
CA GLY A 543 4.03 4.89 26.77
C GLY A 543 4.75 5.14 25.45
N ASN A 544 5.21 6.37 25.25
CA ASN A 544 5.94 6.79 24.05
C ASN A 544 7.45 6.94 24.33
N MET A 545 8.29 6.56 23.36
CA MET A 545 9.75 6.60 23.49
C MET A 545 10.29 8.00 23.77
N TYR A 546 9.68 9.04 23.18
CA TYR A 546 10.12 10.42 23.36
C TYR A 546 10.04 10.88 24.83
N ALA A 547 9.22 10.23 25.66
CA ALA A 547 9.11 10.51 27.11
C ALA A 547 10.35 10.08 27.91
N ASN A 548 11.35 9.45 27.28
CA ASN A 548 12.67 9.22 27.86
C ASN A 548 13.65 10.38 27.59
N TRP A 549 13.31 11.30 26.69
CA TRP A 549 14.18 12.41 26.29
C TRP A 549 13.67 13.78 26.74
N TRP A 550 12.36 13.92 26.87
CA TRP A 550 11.70 15.16 27.27
C TRP A 550 10.66 14.89 28.36
N THR A 551 10.41 15.88 29.22
CA THR A 551 9.47 15.75 30.35
C THR A 551 8.06 16.22 30.07
N ASP A 552 7.91 17.17 29.14
CA ASP A 552 6.67 17.85 28.77
C ASP A 552 6.84 18.56 27.40
N ALA A 553 5.78 19.16 26.86
CA ALA A 553 5.80 19.84 25.57
C ALA A 553 6.61 21.15 25.58
N LEU A 554 6.79 21.78 26.75
CA LEU A 554 7.68 22.94 26.90
C LEU A 554 9.15 22.53 26.78
N ASP A 555 9.55 21.39 27.34
CA ASP A 555 10.90 20.83 27.22
C ASP A 555 11.19 20.40 25.77
N VAL A 556 10.22 19.80 25.09
CA VAL A 556 10.30 19.56 23.63
C VAL A 556 10.51 20.87 22.87
N TYR A 557 9.72 21.90 23.18
CA TYR A 557 9.83 23.21 22.53
C TYR A 557 11.17 23.89 22.84
N ALA A 558 11.66 23.83 24.08
CA ALA A 558 12.94 24.40 24.48
C ALA A 558 14.10 23.74 23.71
N TYR A 559 14.07 22.41 23.59
CA TYR A 559 15.02 21.67 22.77
C TYR A 559 14.92 22.07 21.29
N LEU A 560 13.70 22.12 20.74
CA LEU A 560 13.49 22.49 19.35
C LEU A 560 14.00 23.91 19.08
N LYS A 561 13.61 24.90 19.88
CA LYS A 561 14.02 26.30 19.74
C LYS A 561 15.55 26.44 19.75
N ALA A 562 16.21 25.78 20.69
CA ALA A 562 17.67 25.82 20.80
C ALA A 562 18.40 25.21 19.60
N ASN A 563 17.73 24.36 18.82
CA ASN A 563 18.32 23.62 17.70
C ASN A 563 17.57 23.83 16.37
N LEU A 564 16.65 24.81 16.28
CA LEU A 564 15.69 24.90 15.18
C LEU A 564 16.39 25.11 13.83
N ASP A 565 17.37 26.01 13.79
CA ASP A 565 18.16 26.30 12.60
C ASP A 565 18.92 25.07 12.12
N ASP A 566 19.56 24.35 13.05
CA ASP A 566 20.33 23.14 12.75
C ASP A 566 19.42 21.99 12.29
N LEU A 567 18.32 21.72 13.01
CA LEU A 567 17.33 20.70 12.62
C LEU A 567 16.71 20.98 11.25
N THR A 568 16.41 22.25 10.97
CA THR A 568 15.91 22.70 9.66
C THR A 568 16.97 22.51 8.58
N GLN A 569 18.21 22.92 8.84
CA GLN A 569 19.30 22.78 7.88
C GLN A 569 19.62 21.31 7.59
N GLN A 570 19.64 20.45 8.60
CA GLN A 570 19.89 19.02 8.43
C GLN A 570 18.76 18.33 7.65
N THR A 571 17.49 18.62 7.98
CA THR A 571 16.34 18.08 7.25
C THR A 571 16.35 18.55 5.78
N ARG A 572 16.64 19.84 5.55
CA ARG A 572 16.76 20.40 4.20
C ARG A 572 17.97 19.84 3.45
N ARG A 573 19.08 19.57 4.13
CA ARG A 573 20.26 18.92 3.53
C ARG A 573 19.92 17.52 3.04
N PHE A 574 19.20 16.73 3.83
CA PHE A 574 18.74 15.41 3.39
C PHE A 574 17.88 15.52 2.13
N HIS A 575 16.86 16.37 2.18
CA HIS A 575 15.99 16.66 1.05
C HIS A 575 16.78 17.08 -0.20
N ASP A 576 17.60 18.13 -0.09
CA ASP A 576 18.34 18.69 -1.21
C ASP A 576 19.35 17.69 -1.79
N THR A 577 19.95 16.84 -0.95
CA THR A 577 20.86 15.78 -1.42
C THR A 577 20.10 14.68 -2.16
N LEU A 578 18.93 14.26 -1.67
CA LEU A 578 18.07 13.31 -2.36
C LEU A 578 17.63 13.83 -3.74
N TYR A 579 17.16 15.09 -3.78
CA TYR A 579 16.70 15.74 -5.01
C TYR A 579 17.82 16.29 -5.91
N ALA A 580 19.09 16.23 -5.46
CA ALA A 580 20.25 16.43 -6.32
C ALA A 580 20.56 15.21 -7.20
N SER A 581 19.94 14.06 -6.91
CA SER A 581 19.93 12.90 -7.82
C SER A 581 19.34 13.29 -9.16
N ASN A 582 19.90 12.81 -10.26
CA ASN A 582 19.40 13.10 -11.61
C ASN A 582 18.42 12.05 -12.15
N LEU A 583 17.79 11.31 -11.23
CA LEU A 583 16.61 10.49 -11.49
C LEU A 583 15.41 11.39 -11.82
N PRO A 584 14.38 10.90 -12.52
CA PRO A 584 13.16 11.67 -12.77
C PRO A 584 12.49 12.12 -11.47
N HIS A 585 11.96 13.35 -11.43
CA HIS A 585 11.28 13.89 -10.24
C HIS A 585 10.14 12.99 -9.75
N TRP A 586 9.33 12.45 -10.67
CA TRP A 586 8.25 11.53 -10.30
C TRP A 586 8.75 10.32 -9.50
N LEU A 587 9.95 9.79 -9.82
CA LEU A 587 10.52 8.65 -9.11
C LEU A 587 11.08 9.06 -7.74
N LEU A 588 11.72 10.23 -7.64
CA LEU A 588 12.19 10.79 -6.37
C LEU A 588 11.03 11.08 -5.41
N ASP A 589 9.92 11.60 -5.92
CA ASP A 589 8.69 11.82 -5.16
C ASP A 589 8.17 10.49 -4.60
N ARG A 590 8.15 9.42 -5.42
CA ARG A 590 7.76 8.07 -4.96
C ARG A 590 8.70 7.50 -3.92
N ILE A 591 10.01 7.59 -4.13
CA ILE A 591 11.00 7.05 -3.18
C ILE A 591 10.90 7.76 -1.81
N SER A 592 10.80 9.09 -1.81
CA SER A 592 10.78 9.89 -0.58
C SER A 592 9.45 9.82 0.17
N SER A 593 8.31 9.85 -0.55
CA SER A 593 6.98 9.89 0.06
C SER A 593 6.64 8.66 0.90
N GLN A 594 7.16 7.47 0.56
CA GLN A 594 6.87 6.25 1.31
C GLN A 594 7.56 6.19 2.68
N VAL A 595 8.53 7.07 2.95
CA VAL A 595 9.10 7.24 4.30
C VAL A 595 8.05 7.78 5.28
N ALA A 596 6.95 8.38 4.78
CA ALA A 596 5.81 8.79 5.58
C ALA A 596 5.20 7.65 6.40
N VAL A 597 5.30 6.39 5.95
CA VAL A 597 4.76 5.23 6.67
C VAL A 597 5.34 5.11 8.08
N LEU A 598 6.64 5.39 8.27
CA LEU A 598 7.31 5.36 9.59
C LEU A 598 6.78 6.40 10.58
N ARG A 599 6.13 7.45 10.06
CA ARG A 599 5.64 8.61 10.81
C ARG A 599 4.11 8.62 10.89
N SER A 600 3.47 7.60 10.35
CA SER A 600 2.04 7.34 10.45
C SER A 600 1.70 6.47 11.67
N LYS A 601 0.42 6.17 11.87
CA LYS A 601 -0.05 5.22 12.90
C LYS A 601 0.27 3.75 12.59
N THR A 602 0.90 3.46 11.45
CA THR A 602 1.41 2.12 11.15
C THR A 602 2.50 1.74 12.13
N CYS A 603 3.31 2.70 12.61
CA CYS A 603 4.40 2.46 13.54
C CYS A 603 4.15 3.12 14.90
N PHE A 604 4.70 2.52 15.96
CA PHE A 604 4.81 3.11 17.29
C PHE A 604 6.18 2.80 17.90
N TRP A 605 6.60 3.65 18.83
CA TRP A 605 7.81 3.40 19.59
C TRP A 605 7.52 3.56 21.08
N ALA A 606 7.55 2.43 21.78
CA ALA A 606 7.18 2.37 23.18
C ALA A 606 8.31 2.86 24.11
N LYS A 607 7.93 3.25 25.33
CA LYS A 607 8.86 3.79 26.33
C LYS A 607 9.95 2.81 26.75
N ASP A 608 9.69 1.50 26.66
CA ASP A 608 10.66 0.43 26.94
C ASP A 608 11.68 0.22 25.80
N GLY A 609 11.58 0.99 24.72
CA GLY A 609 12.44 0.88 23.54
C GLY A 609 11.93 -0.10 22.49
N TYR A 610 10.77 -0.75 22.70
CA TYR A 610 10.15 -1.62 21.71
C TYR A 610 9.61 -0.81 20.53
N PHE A 611 10.10 -1.13 19.33
CA PHE A 611 9.60 -0.58 18.07
C PHE A 611 8.55 -1.52 17.49
N GLY A 612 7.29 -1.10 17.53
CA GLY A 612 6.18 -1.89 17.03
C GLY A 612 5.62 -1.30 15.76
N ALA A 613 5.19 -2.18 14.87
CA ALA A 613 4.59 -1.79 13.61
C ALA A 613 3.49 -2.77 13.19
N ASN A 614 2.41 -2.20 12.69
CA ASN A 614 1.34 -2.88 11.99
C ASN A 614 1.74 -3.04 10.52
N GLU A 615 0.90 -3.71 9.71
CA GLU A 615 1.13 -3.70 8.26
C GLU A 615 0.67 -2.39 7.63
N GLY A 616 -0.42 -1.82 8.14
CA GLY A 616 -0.97 -0.53 7.76
C GLY A 616 -1.91 0.00 8.83
N CYS A 617 -2.77 0.94 8.47
CA CYS A 617 -3.80 1.50 9.34
C CYS A 617 -5.21 1.21 8.83
N ALA A 618 -6.12 0.95 9.76
CA ALA A 618 -7.57 1.04 9.60
C ALA A 618 -8.07 2.35 10.24
N PRO A 619 -9.33 2.80 10.00
CA PRO A 619 -9.80 4.10 10.49
C PRO A 619 -9.74 4.22 12.02
N THR A 620 -9.87 3.11 12.75
CA THR A 620 -9.98 3.08 14.22
C THR A 620 -8.94 2.18 14.89
N SER A 621 -8.02 1.57 14.14
CA SER A 621 -7.02 0.64 14.69
C SER A 621 -5.84 0.40 13.73
N GLY A 622 -4.78 -0.25 14.22
CA GLY A 622 -3.76 -0.82 13.34
C GLY A 622 -4.32 -1.97 12.52
N CYS A 623 -3.96 -2.03 11.24
CA CYS A 623 -4.34 -3.16 10.39
C CYS A 623 -3.30 -4.28 10.49
N CYS A 624 -3.75 -5.52 10.71
CA CYS A 624 -2.90 -6.72 10.79
C CYS A 624 -1.71 -6.54 11.76
N LEU A 625 -2.00 -6.60 13.07
CA LEU A 625 -1.08 -6.24 14.15
C LEU A 625 0.21 -7.11 14.20
N GLY A 626 1.29 -6.51 14.71
CA GLY A 626 2.47 -7.20 15.25
C GLY A 626 3.57 -7.51 14.23
N ASN A 627 4.51 -6.56 14.04
CA ASN A 627 5.70 -6.60 13.15
C ASN A 627 5.67 -7.78 12.17
N CYS A 628 4.75 -7.74 11.21
CA CYS A 628 4.47 -8.91 10.41
C CYS A 628 5.63 -9.17 9.44
N SER A 629 6.37 -10.27 9.65
CA SER A 629 7.64 -10.50 8.95
C SER A 629 7.45 -10.62 7.44
N HIS A 630 6.37 -11.28 7.00
CA HIS A 630 6.00 -11.46 5.58
C HIS A 630 5.61 -10.17 4.83
N VAL A 631 5.52 -9.04 5.53
CA VAL A 631 5.28 -7.71 4.95
C VAL A 631 6.51 -6.83 5.14
N TRP A 632 7.04 -6.80 6.37
CA TRP A 632 8.14 -5.92 6.73
C TRP A 632 9.48 -6.32 6.10
N HIS A 633 9.64 -7.56 5.64
CA HIS A 633 10.83 -7.92 4.85
C HIS A 633 10.84 -7.21 3.48
N TYR A 634 9.68 -6.94 2.87
CA TYR A 634 9.66 -6.15 1.62
C TYR A 634 10.12 -4.70 1.84
N ALA A 635 9.81 -4.12 3.00
CA ALA A 635 10.15 -2.75 3.31
C ALA A 635 11.68 -2.55 3.36
N GLN A 636 12.20 -1.62 2.55
CA GLN A 636 13.64 -1.34 2.51
C GLN A 636 14.01 0.04 3.06
N ALA A 637 13.15 1.06 2.86
CA ALA A 637 13.46 2.44 3.26
C ALA A 637 13.84 2.55 4.76
N HIS A 638 13.09 1.88 5.64
CA HIS A 638 13.34 1.93 7.08
C HIS A 638 14.74 1.43 7.47
N ALA A 639 15.22 0.34 6.87
CA ALA A 639 16.52 -0.23 7.17
C ALA A 639 17.67 0.57 6.56
N ARG A 640 17.45 1.20 5.40
CA ARG A 640 18.47 2.02 4.72
C ARG A 640 18.63 3.41 5.34
N LEU A 641 17.55 4.00 5.82
CA LEU A 641 17.57 5.34 6.44
C LEU A 641 17.71 5.29 7.96
N PHE A 642 17.23 4.23 8.61
CA PHE A 642 17.24 4.07 10.06
C PHE A 642 17.64 2.62 10.46
N PRO A 643 18.89 2.21 10.18
CA PRO A 643 19.36 0.85 10.45
C PRO A 643 19.25 0.44 11.94
N ASP A 644 19.28 1.41 12.86
CA ASP A 644 18.98 1.18 14.28
C ASP A 644 17.57 0.63 14.53
N ILE A 645 16.56 1.12 13.80
CA ILE A 645 15.18 0.62 13.90
C ILE A 645 15.13 -0.82 13.37
N ALA A 646 15.74 -1.08 12.21
CA ALA A 646 15.74 -2.41 11.61
C ALA A 646 16.42 -3.46 12.50
N ARG A 647 17.61 -3.15 13.05
CA ARG A 647 18.29 -4.02 14.03
C ARG A 647 17.43 -4.32 15.25
N ARG A 648 16.76 -3.30 15.81
CA ARG A 648 15.82 -3.49 16.94
C ARG A 648 14.67 -4.42 16.58
N MET A 649 14.10 -4.29 15.38
CA MET A 649 13.04 -5.20 14.93
C MET A 649 13.55 -6.64 14.86
N ARG A 650 14.77 -6.86 14.34
CA ARG A 650 15.40 -8.20 14.28
C ARG A 650 15.67 -8.78 15.66
N GLU A 651 16.23 -7.98 16.57
CA GLU A 651 16.44 -8.36 17.98
C GLU A 651 15.14 -8.82 18.65
N GLN A 652 14.05 -8.07 18.43
CA GLN A 652 12.73 -8.42 18.95
C GLN A 652 12.17 -9.71 18.33
N THR A 653 12.41 -9.95 17.05
CA THR A 653 12.02 -11.21 16.39
C THR A 653 12.78 -12.39 16.97
N PHE A 654 14.11 -12.27 17.13
CA PHE A 654 14.92 -13.34 17.71
C PHE A 654 14.61 -13.60 19.19
N ALA A 655 14.21 -12.58 19.94
CA ALA A 655 13.72 -12.75 21.31
C ALA A 655 12.44 -13.61 21.40
N LEU A 656 11.69 -13.73 20.30
CA LEU A 656 10.49 -14.56 20.18
C LEU A 656 10.74 -15.89 19.44
N GLN A 657 11.99 -16.23 19.13
CA GLN A 657 12.33 -17.46 18.42
C GLN A 657 11.98 -18.70 19.25
N GLY A 658 11.34 -19.69 18.62
CA GLY A 658 10.99 -20.96 19.22
C GLY A 658 12.19 -21.83 19.61
N GLU A 659 11.97 -22.81 20.47
CA GLU A 659 13.02 -23.77 20.88
C GLU A 659 13.54 -24.61 19.71
N ASP A 660 12.73 -24.84 18.69
CA ASP A 660 13.07 -25.53 17.44
C ASP A 660 13.74 -24.63 16.39
N GLY A 661 13.72 -23.31 16.59
CA GLY A 661 14.28 -22.32 15.66
C GLY A 661 13.26 -21.55 14.84
N GLY A 662 11.97 -21.94 14.89
CA GLY A 662 10.90 -21.23 14.19
C GLY A 662 10.83 -19.76 14.61
N LEU A 663 10.60 -18.86 13.65
CA LEU A 663 10.36 -17.44 13.94
C LEU A 663 8.87 -17.12 13.77
N PRO A 664 8.29 -16.25 14.60
CA PRO A 664 6.90 -15.90 14.46
C PRO A 664 6.71 -15.05 13.21
N PHE A 665 5.65 -15.29 12.44
CA PHE A 665 5.30 -14.36 11.36
C PHE A 665 4.72 -13.03 11.88
N ARG A 666 4.30 -12.98 13.16
CA ARG A 666 3.83 -11.76 13.86
C ARG A 666 4.34 -11.73 15.29
N HIS A 667 4.74 -10.56 15.76
CA HIS A 667 5.12 -10.36 17.17
C HIS A 667 3.89 -10.39 18.11
N SER A 668 3.25 -11.54 18.29
CA SER A 668 2.21 -11.76 19.30
C SER A 668 2.23 -13.21 19.80
N GLU A 669 2.19 -13.41 21.13
CA GLU A 669 2.50 -14.71 21.77
C GLU A 669 1.54 -15.87 21.42
N ARG A 670 0.40 -15.61 20.77
CA ARG A 670 -0.63 -16.63 20.47
C ARG A 670 -0.53 -17.29 19.09
N HIS A 671 0.32 -16.82 18.18
CA HIS A 671 0.28 -17.29 16.79
C HIS A 671 1.16 -18.51 16.51
N PHE A 672 2.23 -18.74 17.30
CA PHE A 672 2.97 -20.01 17.23
C PHE A 672 2.07 -21.22 17.49
N GLU A 673 1.07 -21.08 18.37
CA GLU A 673 0.17 -22.18 18.76
C GLU A 673 -0.99 -22.41 17.78
N ILE A 674 -1.32 -21.46 16.89
CA ILE A 674 -2.54 -21.50 16.07
C ILE A 674 -2.27 -21.63 14.56
N GLN A 675 -1.20 -21.02 14.03
CA GLN A 675 -0.94 -20.96 12.57
C GLN A 675 0.51 -21.30 12.15
N GLY A 676 1.46 -21.40 13.08
CA GLY A 676 2.86 -21.68 12.74
C GLY A 676 3.56 -20.51 12.01
N PRO A 677 4.81 -20.69 11.57
CA PRO A 677 5.57 -19.66 10.86
C PRO A 677 5.12 -19.47 9.40
N ALA A 678 5.21 -18.24 8.90
CA ALA A 678 5.14 -17.93 7.47
C ALA A 678 6.55 -18.07 6.87
N ILE A 679 6.72 -18.92 5.87
CA ILE A 679 8.05 -19.26 5.34
C ILE A 679 8.73 -18.05 4.68
N ASP A 680 8.00 -17.27 3.89
CA ASP A 680 8.51 -16.07 3.22
C ASP A 680 8.98 -15.01 4.24
N GLY A 681 8.22 -14.80 5.32
CA GLY A 681 8.60 -13.97 6.44
C GLY A 681 9.88 -14.46 7.15
N MET A 682 10.01 -15.77 7.39
CA MET A 682 11.23 -16.34 7.99
C MET A 682 12.46 -16.14 7.11
N LEU A 683 12.34 -16.44 5.80
CA LEU A 683 13.42 -16.26 4.83
C LEU A 683 13.79 -14.77 4.68
N GLY A 684 12.78 -13.91 4.64
CA GLY A 684 12.93 -12.46 4.62
C GLY A 684 13.65 -11.92 5.86
N ASP A 685 13.40 -12.49 7.04
CA ASP A 685 14.07 -12.12 8.28
C ASP A 685 15.54 -12.57 8.32
N ILE A 686 15.87 -13.72 7.72
CA ILE A 686 17.24 -14.19 7.53
C ILE A 686 18.01 -13.25 6.58
N LEU A 687 17.40 -12.90 5.45
CA LEU A 687 17.97 -11.94 4.49
C LEU A 687 18.14 -10.56 5.10
N SER A 688 17.14 -10.10 5.85
CA SER A 688 17.20 -8.85 6.61
C SER A 688 18.34 -8.90 7.63
N THR A 689 18.56 -10.00 8.33
CA THR A 689 19.70 -10.12 9.27
C THR A 689 21.04 -9.86 8.58
N TYR A 690 21.22 -10.37 7.35
CA TYR A 690 22.42 -10.06 6.56
C TYR A 690 22.47 -8.60 6.11
N ARG A 691 21.35 -8.01 5.66
CA ARG A 691 21.26 -6.57 5.35
C ARG A 691 21.63 -5.70 6.56
N GLU A 692 21.22 -6.09 7.76
CA GLU A 692 21.45 -5.38 9.01
C GLU A 692 22.94 -5.41 9.37
N TYR A 693 23.63 -6.52 9.11
CA TYR A 693 25.10 -6.60 9.14
C TYR A 693 25.73 -5.65 8.12
N LEU A 694 25.28 -5.67 6.85
CA LEU A 694 25.81 -4.79 5.80
C LEU A 694 25.63 -3.30 6.15
N CYS A 695 24.56 -2.95 6.86
CA CYS A 695 24.24 -1.59 7.32
C CYS A 695 24.72 -1.31 8.76
N SER A 696 25.68 -2.08 9.27
CA SER A 696 26.34 -1.86 10.56
C SER A 696 27.77 -1.33 10.39
N PRO A 697 28.29 -0.58 11.35
CA PRO A 697 29.68 -0.11 11.31
C PRO A 697 30.68 -1.25 11.55
N ASP A 698 30.27 -2.32 12.23
CA ASP A 698 31.10 -3.46 12.57
C ASP A 698 30.31 -4.79 12.60
N GLN A 699 31.02 -5.88 12.89
CA GLN A 699 30.47 -7.23 12.92
C GLN A 699 29.83 -7.62 14.26
N GLN A 700 29.94 -6.81 15.32
CA GLN A 700 29.56 -7.22 16.68
C GLN A 700 28.09 -7.62 16.76
N TRP A 701 27.22 -6.89 16.05
CA TRP A 701 25.81 -7.19 16.02
C TRP A 701 25.51 -8.55 15.37
N LEU A 702 26.18 -8.89 14.26
CA LEU A 702 26.03 -10.20 13.62
C LEU A 702 26.53 -11.32 14.54
N HIS A 703 27.70 -11.13 15.16
CA HIS A 703 28.27 -12.11 16.08
C HIS A 703 27.31 -12.49 17.21
N ALA A 704 26.62 -11.50 17.78
CA ALA A 704 25.65 -11.73 18.85
C ALA A 704 24.38 -12.49 18.39
N HIS A 705 24.01 -12.38 17.10
CA HIS A 705 22.73 -12.88 16.58
C HIS A 705 22.86 -14.05 15.59
N TRP A 706 24.08 -14.38 15.17
CA TRP A 706 24.35 -15.51 14.27
C TRP A 706 23.75 -16.84 14.76
N PRO A 707 23.85 -17.22 16.05
CA PRO A 707 23.23 -18.45 16.53
C PRO A 707 21.72 -18.51 16.26
N SER A 708 21.00 -17.39 16.40
CA SER A 708 19.57 -17.32 16.13
C SER A 708 19.26 -17.39 14.64
N ALA A 709 20.03 -16.70 13.79
CA ALA A 709 19.86 -16.76 12.34
C ALA A 709 20.13 -18.18 11.79
N GLN A 710 21.22 -18.81 12.24
CA GLN A 710 21.56 -20.19 11.91
C GLN A 710 20.44 -21.16 12.33
N LYS A 711 19.92 -21.00 13.56
CA LYS A 711 18.85 -21.84 14.08
C LYS A 711 17.57 -21.68 13.25
N ALA A 712 17.23 -20.47 12.82
CA ALA A 712 16.09 -20.21 11.94
C ALA A 712 16.26 -20.89 10.57
N MET A 713 17.44 -20.78 9.95
CA MET A 713 17.72 -21.44 8.67
C MET A 713 17.63 -22.97 8.79
N ASN A 714 18.17 -23.54 9.88
CA ASN A 714 18.09 -24.97 10.14
C ASN A 714 16.65 -25.45 10.36
N PHE A 715 15.80 -24.64 10.99
CA PHE A 715 14.37 -24.92 11.11
C PHE A 715 13.71 -24.98 9.73
N VAL A 716 13.97 -23.99 8.86
CA VAL A 716 13.42 -23.96 7.48
C VAL A 716 13.79 -25.24 6.73
N ILE A 717 15.07 -25.60 6.71
CA ILE A 717 15.57 -26.81 6.04
C ILE A 717 14.85 -28.05 6.60
N ALA A 718 14.84 -28.21 7.92
CA ALA A 718 14.22 -29.38 8.54
C ALA A 718 12.71 -29.48 8.28
N ARG A 719 12.02 -28.34 8.12
CA ARG A 719 10.56 -28.27 8.00
C ARG A 719 10.05 -28.43 6.57
N TRP A 720 10.76 -27.88 5.59
CA TRP A 720 10.29 -27.76 4.20
C TRP A 720 11.26 -28.32 3.15
N ASP A 721 12.51 -28.66 3.49
CA ASP A 721 13.52 -29.24 2.57
C ASP A 721 14.28 -30.37 3.30
N SER A 722 13.50 -31.30 3.88
CA SER A 722 14.02 -32.31 4.81
C SER A 722 14.91 -33.37 4.16
N ASP A 723 14.81 -33.55 2.84
CA ASP A 723 15.66 -34.40 2.00
C ASP A 723 16.85 -33.64 1.39
N GLU A 724 16.99 -32.34 1.71
CA GLU A 724 18.09 -31.46 1.31
C GLU A 724 18.34 -31.52 -0.21
N ASP A 725 17.28 -31.40 -0.99
CA ASP A 725 17.33 -31.31 -2.45
C ASP A 725 17.12 -29.91 -3.01
N GLY A 726 16.76 -28.96 -2.12
CA GLY A 726 16.58 -27.57 -2.47
C GLY A 726 15.21 -27.26 -3.11
N LEU A 727 14.29 -28.23 -3.14
CA LEU A 727 12.89 -28.03 -3.46
C LEU A 727 12.08 -28.00 -2.15
N LEU A 728 11.36 -26.90 -1.95
CA LEU A 728 10.45 -26.80 -0.82
C LEU A 728 9.27 -27.77 -1.01
N SER A 729 8.78 -28.35 0.08
CA SER A 729 7.67 -29.31 0.10
C SER A 729 6.76 -29.11 1.31
N GLY A 730 5.53 -29.63 1.22
CA GLY A 730 4.52 -29.53 2.27
C GLY A 730 3.91 -28.13 2.41
N SER A 731 3.06 -27.99 3.44
CA SER A 731 2.29 -26.76 3.73
C SER A 731 3.19 -25.57 4.05
N GLN A 732 3.05 -24.49 3.27
CA GLN A 732 3.85 -23.28 3.32
C GLN A 732 2.95 -22.04 3.48
N HIS A 733 2.72 -21.63 4.73
CA HIS A 733 2.03 -20.38 5.04
C HIS A 733 2.83 -19.18 4.56
N ASN A 734 2.17 -18.15 4.03
CA ASN A 734 2.87 -17.05 3.37
C ASN A 734 2.06 -15.74 3.32
N THR A 735 2.65 -14.68 2.75
CA THR A 735 2.06 -13.33 2.71
C THR A 735 0.71 -13.20 2.02
N LEU A 736 0.23 -14.19 1.25
CA LEU A 736 -1.12 -14.15 0.69
C LEU A 736 -2.19 -14.74 1.64
N ASP A 737 -1.86 -14.84 2.93
CA ASP A 737 -2.71 -15.31 4.04
C ASP A 737 -3.28 -16.72 3.79
N GLY A 738 -2.45 -17.58 3.21
CA GLY A 738 -2.84 -18.89 2.70
C GLY A 738 -1.71 -19.92 2.73
N GLU A 739 -2.06 -21.19 2.51
CA GLU A 739 -1.10 -22.30 2.44
C GLU A 739 -0.84 -22.67 0.98
N LEU A 740 0.44 -22.71 0.59
CA LEU A 740 0.88 -23.36 -0.64
C LEU A 740 1.43 -24.75 -0.34
N SER A 741 1.43 -25.63 -1.34
CA SER A 741 2.03 -26.97 -1.31
C SER A 741 3.16 -27.10 -2.33
N GLY A 742 4.04 -28.09 -2.13
CA GLY A 742 5.08 -28.45 -3.08
C GLY A 742 6.08 -27.34 -3.39
N ALA A 743 6.75 -27.48 -4.54
CA ALA A 743 7.82 -26.57 -4.95
C ALA A 743 7.24 -25.30 -5.60
N THR A 744 7.57 -24.15 -5.04
CA THR A 744 7.06 -22.85 -5.50
C THR A 744 8.19 -21.98 -6.05
N SER A 745 7.93 -21.19 -7.09
CA SER A 745 8.96 -20.34 -7.72
C SER A 745 9.43 -19.20 -6.81
N TRP A 746 8.50 -18.45 -6.22
CA TRP A 746 8.81 -17.26 -5.45
C TRP A 746 9.43 -17.56 -4.08
N MET A 747 8.90 -18.52 -3.31
CA MET A 747 9.53 -18.93 -2.04
C MET A 747 10.78 -19.78 -2.29
N GLY A 748 10.82 -20.56 -3.38
CA GLY A 748 11.99 -21.31 -3.80
C GLY A 748 13.19 -20.42 -4.10
N THR A 749 13.02 -19.37 -4.91
CA THR A 749 14.10 -18.40 -5.16
C THR A 749 14.52 -17.67 -3.89
N LEU A 750 13.55 -17.23 -3.08
CA LEU A 750 13.83 -16.56 -1.81
C LEU A 750 14.65 -17.45 -0.85
N TYR A 751 14.36 -18.75 -0.85
CA TYR A 751 15.10 -19.75 -0.09
C TYR A 751 16.56 -19.88 -0.55
N LEU A 752 16.82 -19.87 -1.86
CA LEU A 752 18.19 -19.87 -2.40
C LEU A 752 18.97 -18.61 -1.97
N SER A 753 18.30 -17.45 -1.93
CA SER A 753 18.91 -16.20 -1.46
C SER A 753 19.19 -16.23 0.04
N ALA A 754 18.27 -16.77 0.85
CA ALA A 754 18.48 -16.94 2.28
C ALA A 754 19.64 -17.92 2.57
N LEU A 755 19.74 -19.02 1.82
CA LEU A 755 20.90 -19.93 1.89
C LEU A 755 22.21 -19.22 1.53
N ALA A 756 22.21 -18.37 0.50
CA ALA A 756 23.38 -17.56 0.14
C ALA A 756 23.76 -16.56 1.24
N ALA A 757 22.77 -15.92 1.87
CA ALA A 757 23.01 -15.03 3.01
C ALA A 757 23.58 -15.79 4.21
N CYS A 758 23.02 -16.96 4.54
CA CYS A 758 23.53 -17.82 5.61
C CYS A 758 24.91 -18.38 5.30
N GLU A 759 25.23 -18.70 4.04
CA GLU A 759 26.58 -19.06 3.60
C GLU A 759 27.56 -17.91 3.92
N LYS A 760 27.22 -16.66 3.57
CA LYS A 760 28.06 -15.49 3.87
C LYS A 760 28.21 -15.24 5.36
N MET A 761 27.12 -15.27 6.12
CA MET A 761 27.15 -15.07 7.57
C MET A 761 27.96 -16.17 8.27
N ALA A 762 27.83 -17.43 7.85
CA ALA A 762 28.63 -18.53 8.39
C ALA A 762 30.13 -18.34 8.12
N VAL A 763 30.52 -17.86 6.93
CA VAL A 763 31.92 -17.52 6.63
C VAL A 763 32.43 -16.39 7.51
N LEU A 764 31.61 -15.36 7.74
CA LEU A 764 31.96 -14.23 8.61
C LEU A 764 32.18 -14.67 10.07
N GLU A 765 31.41 -15.66 10.53
CA GLU A 765 31.45 -16.18 11.89
C GLU A 765 32.33 -17.44 12.04
N ASP A 766 33.24 -17.67 11.09
CA ASP A 766 34.20 -18.78 11.07
C ASP A 766 33.54 -20.20 11.18
N ASP A 767 32.28 -20.35 10.76
CA ASP A 767 31.54 -21.61 10.71
C ASP A 767 31.61 -22.24 9.30
N ALA A 768 32.77 -22.82 8.99
CA ALA A 768 33.02 -23.46 7.70
C ALA A 768 32.08 -24.65 7.39
N GLN A 769 31.58 -25.35 8.42
CA GLN A 769 30.69 -26.50 8.23
C GLN A 769 29.32 -26.05 7.74
N SER A 770 28.74 -25.04 8.39
CA SER A 770 27.45 -24.50 7.98
C SER A 770 27.55 -23.80 6.63
N ALA A 771 28.62 -23.04 6.38
CA ALA A 771 28.87 -22.41 5.09
C ALA A 771 28.88 -23.45 3.95
N ASP A 772 29.59 -24.56 4.10
CA ASP A 772 29.65 -25.62 3.09
C ASP A 772 28.29 -26.32 2.88
N ARG A 773 27.52 -26.57 3.96
CA ARG A 773 26.17 -27.13 3.86
C ARG A 773 25.23 -26.22 3.08
N TYR A 774 25.16 -24.94 3.45
CA TYR A 774 24.27 -23.98 2.80
C TYR A 774 24.65 -23.77 1.33
N ARG A 775 25.95 -23.71 1.02
CA ARG A 775 26.43 -23.62 -0.36
C ARG A 775 26.01 -24.82 -1.21
N LYS A 776 26.24 -26.05 -0.73
CA LYS A 776 25.86 -27.28 -1.45
C LYS A 776 24.36 -27.37 -1.67
N LEU A 777 23.58 -27.03 -0.66
CA LEU A 777 22.12 -27.06 -0.75
C LEU A 777 21.61 -26.01 -1.75
N ARG A 778 22.18 -24.80 -1.72
CA ARG A 778 21.87 -23.74 -2.69
C ARG A 778 22.23 -24.14 -4.11
N GLU A 779 23.41 -24.71 -4.35
CA GLU A 779 23.86 -25.18 -5.67
C GLU A 779 22.90 -26.25 -6.22
N LYS A 780 22.52 -27.23 -5.39
CA LYS A 780 21.57 -28.29 -5.75
C LYS A 780 20.16 -27.74 -6.01
N GLY A 781 19.66 -26.88 -5.13
CA GLY A 781 18.35 -26.24 -5.28
C GLY A 781 18.27 -25.33 -6.51
N THR A 782 19.35 -24.64 -6.85
CA THR A 782 19.45 -23.84 -8.08
C THR A 782 19.19 -24.71 -9.32
N GLU A 783 19.86 -25.86 -9.40
CA GLU A 783 19.69 -26.81 -10.51
C GLU A 783 18.27 -27.40 -10.52
N ASN A 784 17.81 -27.94 -9.39
CA ASN A 784 16.54 -28.64 -9.27
C ASN A 784 15.34 -27.72 -9.50
N GLN A 785 15.32 -26.53 -8.90
CA GLN A 785 14.25 -25.56 -9.09
C GLN A 785 14.18 -25.11 -10.55
N ASN A 786 15.31 -24.81 -11.19
CA ASN A 786 15.31 -24.39 -12.59
C ASN A 786 14.85 -25.51 -13.54
N GLN A 787 15.18 -26.77 -13.26
CA GLN A 787 14.69 -27.91 -14.05
C GLN A 787 13.19 -28.17 -13.85
N THR A 788 12.68 -27.98 -12.63
CA THR A 788 11.32 -28.37 -12.25
C THR A 788 10.30 -27.27 -12.53
N LEU A 789 10.65 -26.02 -12.27
CA LEU A 789 9.71 -24.89 -12.22
C LEU A 789 9.75 -24.02 -13.47
N TRP A 790 10.76 -24.15 -14.34
CA TRP A 790 10.82 -23.40 -15.58
C TRP A 790 9.91 -24.01 -16.65
N ASN A 791 8.88 -23.29 -17.08
CA ASN A 791 7.93 -23.79 -18.09
C ASN A 791 8.34 -23.47 -19.54
N GLY A 792 9.54 -22.92 -19.76
CA GLY A 792 10.01 -22.42 -21.05
C GLY A 792 9.89 -20.90 -21.25
N GLU A 793 9.18 -20.20 -20.35
CA GLU A 793 8.87 -18.77 -20.49
C GLU A 793 8.90 -18.01 -19.16
N TYR A 794 8.36 -18.61 -18.10
CA TYR A 794 8.30 -18.08 -16.74
C TYR A 794 8.31 -19.22 -15.70
N TYR A 795 8.50 -18.90 -14.41
CA TYR A 795 8.60 -19.89 -13.34
C TYR A 795 7.24 -20.15 -12.67
N VAL A 796 6.87 -21.44 -12.59
CA VAL A 796 5.57 -21.92 -12.09
C VAL A 796 5.70 -22.60 -10.73
N GLN A 797 4.59 -23.14 -10.22
CA GLN A 797 4.55 -24.04 -9.08
C GLN A 797 4.41 -25.50 -9.54
N SER A 798 5.05 -26.40 -8.80
CA SER A 798 4.77 -27.84 -8.84
C SER A 798 4.14 -28.24 -7.49
N PRO A 799 2.80 -28.27 -7.38
CA PRO A 799 2.09 -28.60 -6.13
C PRO A 799 2.34 -30.06 -5.69
N ASP A 800 2.12 -30.32 -4.40
CA ASP A 800 2.03 -31.69 -3.88
C ASP A 800 0.72 -32.37 -4.35
N GLU A 801 0.59 -33.69 -4.16
CA GLU A 801 -0.64 -34.43 -4.52
C GLU A 801 -1.88 -33.86 -3.79
N ASP A 802 -1.71 -33.44 -2.53
CA ASP A 802 -2.73 -32.79 -1.72
C ASP A 802 -2.66 -31.26 -1.89
N ALA A 803 -3.16 -30.76 -3.02
CA ALA A 803 -3.14 -29.33 -3.33
C ALA A 803 -3.86 -28.45 -2.28
N HIS A 804 -3.19 -27.38 -1.87
CA HIS A 804 -3.70 -26.33 -0.99
C HIS A 804 -4.27 -25.17 -1.83
N GLU A 805 -3.83 -23.93 -1.61
CA GLU A 805 -4.29 -22.73 -2.33
C GLU A 805 -3.35 -22.39 -3.49
N ASP A 806 -2.99 -23.42 -4.23
CA ASP A 806 -1.89 -23.41 -5.19
C ASP A 806 -2.21 -22.61 -6.47
N TYR A 807 -1.19 -21.99 -7.06
CA TYR A 807 -1.30 -21.26 -8.31
C TYR A 807 -0.86 -22.07 -9.54
N GLY A 808 -0.20 -23.22 -9.36
CA GLY A 808 0.14 -24.11 -10.48
C GLY A 808 0.91 -23.38 -11.58
N ASP A 809 0.38 -23.37 -12.80
CA ASP A 809 0.96 -22.73 -13.98
C ASP A 809 0.74 -21.21 -14.07
N GLY A 810 0.20 -20.59 -13.02
CA GLY A 810 -0.01 -19.14 -12.93
C GLY A 810 1.31 -18.35 -12.96
N CYS A 811 1.30 -17.26 -13.73
CA CYS A 811 2.36 -16.25 -13.76
C CYS A 811 2.20 -15.34 -12.53
N HIS A 812 2.96 -15.65 -11.47
CA HIS A 812 2.95 -14.91 -10.20
C HIS A 812 3.90 -13.71 -10.26
N ILE A 813 3.48 -12.54 -9.74
CA ILE A 813 4.29 -11.31 -9.75
C ILE A 813 5.67 -11.49 -9.11
N ASP A 814 5.72 -12.22 -7.99
CA ASP A 814 6.94 -12.51 -7.24
C ASP A 814 7.70 -13.76 -7.68
N GLN A 815 7.41 -14.35 -8.85
CA GLN A 815 8.04 -15.60 -9.30
C GLN A 815 9.59 -15.66 -9.23
N VAL A 816 10.25 -14.51 -9.10
CA VAL A 816 11.70 -14.35 -8.92
C VAL A 816 12.06 -13.51 -7.68
N LEU A 817 11.29 -13.61 -6.59
CA LEU A 817 11.45 -12.79 -5.37
C LEU A 817 12.86 -12.88 -4.74
N GLY A 818 13.50 -14.05 -4.79
CA GLY A 818 14.90 -14.18 -4.35
C GLY A 818 15.87 -13.39 -5.23
N GLU A 819 15.63 -13.36 -6.55
CA GLU A 819 16.45 -12.58 -7.48
C GLU A 819 16.29 -11.07 -7.26
N TRP A 820 15.13 -10.61 -6.75
CA TRP A 820 14.96 -9.23 -6.28
C TRP A 820 15.78 -8.96 -5.00
N TRP A 821 15.82 -9.91 -4.06
CA TRP A 821 16.54 -9.80 -2.79
C TRP A 821 18.06 -9.86 -2.92
N ALA A 822 18.58 -10.80 -3.72
CA ALA A 822 20.01 -11.07 -3.82
C ALA A 822 20.88 -9.82 -4.04
N PRO A 823 20.65 -8.97 -5.07
CA PRO A 823 21.46 -7.78 -5.29
C PRO A 823 21.30 -6.73 -4.18
N GLN A 824 20.18 -6.69 -3.46
CA GLN A 824 20.00 -5.74 -2.34
C GLN A 824 20.97 -6.02 -1.20
N VAL A 825 21.44 -7.26 -1.07
CA VAL A 825 22.39 -7.70 -0.03
C VAL A 825 23.71 -8.21 -0.63
N ASN A 826 24.09 -7.73 -1.81
CA ASN A 826 25.35 -8.07 -2.50
C ASN A 826 25.56 -9.58 -2.77
N LEU A 827 24.47 -10.32 -2.99
CA LEU A 827 24.51 -11.75 -3.35
C LEU A 827 24.35 -11.91 -4.88
N PRO A 828 24.97 -12.95 -5.47
CA PRO A 828 24.75 -13.26 -6.88
C PRO A 828 23.34 -13.84 -7.10
N GLY A 829 22.83 -13.70 -8.32
CA GLY A 829 21.59 -14.36 -8.74
C GLY A 829 21.72 -15.89 -8.76
N HIS A 830 20.59 -16.58 -8.74
CA HIS A 830 20.53 -18.04 -8.64
C HIS A 830 20.16 -18.67 -9.98
N TYR A 831 19.15 -18.12 -10.66
CA TYR A 831 18.68 -18.64 -11.93
C TYR A 831 19.46 -18.12 -13.13
N PRO A 832 19.39 -18.80 -14.29
CA PRO A 832 19.93 -18.27 -15.53
C PRO A 832 19.34 -16.89 -15.85
N GLU A 833 20.18 -15.90 -16.10
CA GLU A 833 19.76 -14.50 -16.26
C GLU A 833 18.72 -14.31 -17.39
N GLU A 834 18.87 -15.03 -18.50
CA GLU A 834 17.90 -14.99 -19.60
C GLU A 834 16.51 -15.51 -19.20
N ASN A 835 16.46 -16.52 -18.31
CA ASN A 835 15.20 -17.05 -17.80
C ASN A 835 14.54 -16.03 -16.86
N VAL A 836 15.31 -15.37 -15.99
CA VAL A 836 14.81 -14.29 -15.13
C VAL A 836 14.27 -13.13 -15.96
N ARG A 837 15.01 -12.68 -17.00
CA ARG A 837 14.53 -11.64 -17.92
C ARG A 837 13.25 -12.06 -18.66
N SER A 838 13.16 -13.32 -19.10
CA SER A 838 11.95 -13.85 -19.74
C SER A 838 10.75 -13.92 -18.78
N ALA A 839 10.97 -14.35 -17.53
CA ALA A 839 9.96 -14.34 -16.48
C ALA A 839 9.43 -12.93 -16.20
N LEU A 840 10.33 -11.94 -16.06
CA LEU A 840 9.95 -10.54 -15.86
C LEU A 840 9.21 -9.93 -17.06
N ARG A 841 9.59 -10.29 -18.30
CA ARG A 841 8.84 -9.90 -19.51
C ARG A 841 7.42 -10.48 -19.50
N SER A 842 7.28 -11.71 -19.01
CA SER A 842 5.96 -12.37 -18.90
C SER A 842 5.03 -11.62 -17.96
N LEU A 843 5.55 -10.95 -16.92
CA LEU A 843 4.74 -10.07 -16.06
C LEU A 843 4.13 -8.90 -16.83
N LEU A 844 4.88 -8.29 -17.75
CA LEU A 844 4.35 -7.20 -18.60
C LEU A 844 3.30 -7.71 -19.59
N GLN A 845 3.47 -8.94 -20.06
CA GLN A 845 2.56 -9.55 -21.02
C GLN A 845 1.25 -9.99 -20.36
N TYR A 846 1.31 -10.63 -19.19
CA TYR A 846 0.17 -11.29 -18.59
C TYR A 846 -0.41 -10.55 -17.38
N ASN A 847 0.43 -10.01 -16.51
CA ASN A 847 0.03 -9.41 -15.24
C ASN A 847 -0.26 -7.91 -15.34
N PHE A 848 0.50 -7.16 -16.14
CA PHE A 848 0.26 -5.73 -16.33
C PHE A 848 -1.03 -5.48 -17.09
N LYS A 849 -1.89 -4.63 -16.52
CA LYS A 849 -3.14 -4.18 -17.13
C LYS A 849 -3.07 -2.67 -17.30
N HIS A 850 -3.34 -2.20 -18.53
CA HIS A 850 -3.33 -0.79 -18.84
C HIS A 850 -4.56 -0.04 -18.29
N HIS A 851 -5.62 -0.80 -17.95
CA HIS A 851 -6.81 -0.40 -17.19
C HIS A 851 -7.46 -1.65 -16.56
N PHE A 852 -8.34 -1.49 -15.57
CA PHE A 852 -9.06 -2.61 -14.92
C PHE A 852 -10.53 -2.75 -15.34
N ARG A 853 -10.99 -2.06 -16.38
CA ARG A 853 -12.38 -2.13 -16.89
C ARG A 853 -12.87 -3.55 -17.24
N THR A 854 -11.95 -4.44 -17.62
CA THR A 854 -12.21 -5.83 -18.03
C THR A 854 -11.48 -6.85 -17.15
N THR A 855 -10.83 -6.40 -16.08
CA THR A 855 -10.06 -7.26 -15.16
C THR A 855 -10.67 -7.24 -13.77
N THR A 856 -11.18 -8.39 -13.35
CA THR A 856 -11.83 -8.54 -12.05
C THR A 856 -10.79 -8.39 -10.91
N GLN A 857 -11.11 -7.57 -9.90
CA GLN A 857 -10.30 -7.38 -8.68
C GLN A 857 -10.99 -8.00 -7.47
N ARG A 858 -10.34 -8.97 -6.81
CA ARG A 858 -10.93 -9.74 -5.70
C ARG A 858 -9.87 -10.18 -4.68
N PRO A 859 -10.25 -10.31 -3.40
CA PRO A 859 -11.52 -9.88 -2.80
C PRO A 859 -11.66 -8.36 -2.67
N ARG A 860 -10.59 -7.59 -2.80
CA ARG A 860 -10.59 -6.12 -2.68
C ARG A 860 -10.14 -5.47 -3.97
N LYS A 861 -10.71 -4.29 -4.20
CA LYS A 861 -10.39 -3.37 -5.28
C LYS A 861 -9.53 -2.24 -4.72
N PHE A 862 -8.26 -2.20 -5.14
CA PHE A 862 -7.29 -1.16 -4.79
C PHE A 862 -7.04 -0.18 -5.93
N VAL A 863 -7.38 -0.58 -7.15
CA VAL A 863 -7.07 0.17 -8.36
C VAL A 863 -8.37 0.61 -9.01
N ASP A 864 -8.45 1.89 -9.39
CA ASP A 864 -9.60 2.40 -10.13
C ASP A 864 -9.66 1.76 -11.53
N ASN A 865 -10.83 1.76 -12.16
CA ASN A 865 -11.02 1.10 -13.45
C ASN A 865 -10.13 1.68 -14.55
N ASP A 866 -9.80 2.97 -14.48
CA ASP A 866 -8.99 3.67 -15.49
C ASP A 866 -7.48 3.68 -15.22
N ASP A 867 -7.06 3.15 -14.07
CA ASP A 867 -5.65 3.12 -13.71
C ASP A 867 -4.97 1.84 -14.22
N ALA A 868 -3.68 1.97 -14.50
CA ALA A 868 -2.82 0.83 -14.81
C ALA A 868 -2.20 0.26 -13.53
N ALA A 869 -2.04 -1.06 -13.47
CA ALA A 869 -1.33 -1.76 -12.41
C ALA A 869 -0.98 -3.20 -12.83
N MET A 870 -0.18 -3.90 -12.03
CA MET A 870 0.02 -5.34 -12.19
C MET A 870 -0.89 -6.14 -11.27
N LYS A 871 -1.64 -7.07 -11.86
CA LYS A 871 -2.38 -8.10 -11.13
C LYS A 871 -1.42 -9.12 -10.52
N MET A 872 -1.69 -9.57 -9.29
CA MET A 872 -0.82 -10.47 -8.53
C MET A 872 -0.49 -11.78 -9.27
N ILE A 873 -1.50 -12.45 -9.85
CA ILE A 873 -1.32 -13.73 -10.57
C ILE A 873 -2.19 -13.74 -11.82
N SER A 874 -1.66 -14.18 -12.95
CA SER A 874 -2.43 -14.39 -14.18
C SER A 874 -2.22 -15.82 -14.71
N TRP A 875 -3.24 -16.45 -15.27
CA TRP A 875 -3.17 -17.81 -15.81
C TRP A 875 -3.33 -17.78 -17.34
N PRO A 876 -2.25 -17.54 -18.10
CA PRO A 876 -2.35 -17.39 -19.55
C PRO A 876 -2.49 -18.71 -20.32
N LYS A 877 -2.14 -19.84 -19.69
CA LYS A 877 -2.09 -21.18 -20.34
C LYS A 877 -3.27 -22.09 -19.96
N GLY A 878 -4.13 -21.64 -19.04
CA GLY A 878 -5.26 -22.41 -18.52
C GLY A 878 -6.15 -21.56 -17.60
N PRO A 879 -7.29 -22.07 -17.15
CA PRO A 879 -8.11 -21.36 -16.19
C PRO A 879 -7.43 -21.26 -14.82
N GLN A 880 -7.75 -20.21 -14.07
CA GLN A 880 -7.39 -20.11 -12.65
C GLN A 880 -7.84 -21.38 -11.89
N PRO A 881 -6.98 -22.01 -11.08
CA PRO A 881 -7.33 -23.16 -10.26
C PRO A 881 -8.54 -22.88 -9.36
N PHE A 882 -9.41 -23.88 -9.19
CA PHE A 882 -10.62 -23.73 -8.37
C PHE A 882 -10.35 -23.63 -6.86
N ARG A 883 -9.14 -24.02 -6.42
CA ARG A 883 -8.55 -23.70 -5.12
C ARG A 883 -7.29 -22.86 -5.39
N SER A 884 -7.48 -21.57 -5.70
CA SER A 884 -6.37 -20.65 -5.97
C SER A 884 -6.09 -19.74 -4.78
N MET A 885 -4.90 -19.15 -4.78
CA MET A 885 -4.51 -18.06 -3.88
C MET A 885 -5.57 -16.96 -3.77
N LYS A 886 -5.89 -16.59 -2.52
CA LYS A 886 -6.95 -15.64 -2.16
C LYS A 886 -6.81 -14.26 -2.81
N TYR A 887 -5.60 -13.71 -2.86
CA TYR A 887 -5.34 -12.34 -3.35
C TYR A 887 -4.80 -12.29 -4.78
N GLY A 888 -4.92 -13.39 -5.56
CA GLY A 888 -4.36 -13.48 -6.91
C GLY A 888 -4.91 -12.44 -7.90
N ASP A 889 -6.09 -11.89 -7.62
CA ASP A 889 -6.78 -10.89 -8.46
C ASP A 889 -6.54 -9.44 -8.03
N GLU A 890 -5.87 -9.19 -6.91
CA GLU A 890 -5.60 -7.83 -6.44
C GLU A 890 -4.41 -7.20 -7.21
N ALA A 891 -4.20 -5.91 -7.00
CA ALA A 891 -3.01 -5.19 -7.43
C ALA A 891 -2.48 -4.40 -6.22
N MET A 892 -1.23 -4.64 -5.86
CA MET A 892 -0.63 -4.20 -4.60
C MET A 892 0.72 -3.53 -4.86
N THR A 893 0.87 -2.31 -4.38
CA THR A 893 1.98 -1.42 -4.73
C THR A 893 3.35 -1.97 -4.33
N GLY A 894 3.46 -2.62 -3.17
CA GLY A 894 4.73 -3.16 -2.70
C GLY A 894 5.28 -4.29 -3.59
N PHE A 895 4.40 -5.11 -4.15
CA PHE A 895 4.79 -6.15 -5.11
C PHE A 895 5.17 -5.56 -6.47
N GLU A 896 4.44 -4.54 -6.92
CA GLU A 896 4.76 -3.82 -8.15
C GLU A 896 6.13 -3.13 -8.07
N TYR A 897 6.48 -2.52 -6.94
CA TYR A 897 7.82 -1.97 -6.74
C TYR A 897 8.91 -3.05 -6.69
N GLY A 898 8.63 -4.20 -6.08
CA GLY A 898 9.52 -5.36 -6.09
C GLY A 898 9.82 -5.84 -7.52
N ALA A 899 8.78 -6.09 -8.30
CA ALA A 899 8.89 -6.48 -9.71
C ALA A 899 9.60 -5.40 -10.55
N ALA A 900 9.27 -4.13 -10.35
CA ALA A 900 9.92 -3.01 -11.04
C ALA A 900 11.42 -2.94 -10.73
N ALA A 901 11.81 -3.09 -9.46
CA ALA A 901 13.21 -3.09 -9.06
C ALA A 901 13.96 -4.31 -9.64
N ALA A 902 13.34 -5.48 -9.65
CA ALA A 902 13.89 -6.67 -10.30
C ALA A 902 14.11 -6.45 -11.81
N MET A 903 13.15 -5.84 -12.51
CA MET A 903 13.33 -5.45 -13.91
C MET A 903 14.57 -4.57 -14.11
N VAL A 904 14.76 -3.53 -13.29
CA VAL A 904 15.95 -2.66 -13.37
C VAL A 904 17.24 -3.44 -13.08
N GLN A 905 17.25 -4.30 -12.06
CA GLN A 905 18.41 -5.11 -11.68
C GLN A 905 18.87 -6.06 -12.80
N PHE A 906 17.94 -6.53 -13.63
CA PHE A 906 18.20 -7.44 -14.75
C PHE A 906 18.19 -6.73 -16.12
N GLY A 907 18.53 -5.44 -16.16
CA GLY A 907 18.76 -4.69 -17.40
C GLY A 907 17.50 -4.24 -18.15
N MET A 908 16.32 -4.38 -17.56
CA MET A 908 15.03 -3.95 -18.10
C MET A 908 14.60 -2.60 -17.52
N LEU A 909 15.49 -1.59 -17.65
CA LEU A 909 15.31 -0.26 -17.04
C LEU A 909 14.00 0.39 -17.46
N LYS A 910 13.68 0.35 -18.75
CA LYS A 910 12.50 1.00 -19.33
C LYS A 910 11.21 0.41 -18.79
N GLU A 911 11.16 -0.90 -18.70
CA GLU A 911 10.05 -1.68 -18.19
C GLU A 911 9.84 -1.44 -16.70
N GLY A 912 10.92 -1.50 -15.90
CA GLY A 912 10.84 -1.25 -14.46
C GLY A 912 10.36 0.17 -14.14
N LEU A 913 10.87 1.18 -14.84
CA LEU A 913 10.40 2.55 -14.69
C LEU A 913 8.93 2.72 -15.09
N MET A 914 8.47 2.03 -16.14
CA MET A 914 7.07 2.07 -16.57
C MET A 914 6.13 1.50 -15.51
N VAL A 915 6.48 0.38 -14.89
CA VAL A 915 5.69 -0.21 -13.79
C VAL A 915 5.63 0.73 -12.59
N ALA A 916 6.77 1.26 -12.15
CA ALA A 916 6.82 2.23 -11.06
C ALA A 916 6.03 3.51 -11.38
N ARG A 917 6.05 3.95 -12.65
CA ARG A 917 5.28 5.11 -13.10
C ARG A 917 3.78 4.86 -13.08
N ALA A 918 3.31 3.66 -13.40
CA ALA A 918 1.90 3.30 -13.27
C ALA A 918 1.43 3.41 -11.81
N VAL A 919 2.28 3.06 -10.84
CA VAL A 919 2.00 3.33 -9.42
C VAL A 919 1.98 4.83 -9.11
N TYR A 920 2.93 5.61 -9.61
CA TYR A 920 2.94 7.07 -9.41
C TYR A 920 1.66 7.75 -9.91
N ASP A 921 1.18 7.37 -11.10
CA ASP A 921 -0.04 7.93 -11.68
C ASP A 921 -1.31 7.60 -10.85
N ARG A 922 -1.28 6.52 -10.04
CA ARG A 922 -2.34 6.15 -9.09
C ARG A 922 -2.39 7.01 -7.82
N TYR A 923 -1.30 7.69 -7.49
CA TYR A 923 -1.19 8.54 -6.30
C TYR A 923 -0.84 9.98 -6.69
N ASP A 924 -1.47 10.47 -7.75
CA ASP A 924 -1.25 11.77 -8.35
C ASP A 924 -2.03 12.92 -7.68
N GLY A 925 -2.66 12.66 -6.53
CA GLY A 925 -3.44 13.62 -5.75
C GLY A 925 -4.92 13.71 -6.13
N ARG A 926 -5.37 13.02 -7.19
CA ARG A 926 -6.80 12.88 -7.49
C ARG A 926 -7.46 11.89 -6.55
N LEU A 927 -8.62 12.26 -6.02
CA LEU A 927 -9.45 11.35 -5.23
C LEU A 927 -10.03 10.25 -6.12
N ARG A 928 -9.76 9.00 -5.76
CA ARG A 928 -10.43 7.81 -6.30
C ARG A 928 -11.41 7.35 -5.24
N ASP A 929 -12.69 7.20 -5.56
CA ASP A 929 -13.75 6.89 -4.59
C ASP A 929 -14.58 5.64 -4.94
N GLN A 930 -14.18 4.92 -6.00
CA GLN A 930 -14.84 3.68 -6.46
C GLN A 930 -14.03 2.43 -6.06
N LEU A 931 -13.55 2.39 -4.82
CA LEU A 931 -12.71 1.33 -4.25
C LEU A 931 -13.42 0.57 -3.13
N THR A 932 -12.82 -0.52 -2.64
CA THR A 932 -13.43 -1.33 -1.58
C THR A 932 -13.47 -0.60 -0.24
N GLU A 933 -14.69 -0.38 0.27
CA GLU A 933 -14.97 0.21 1.58
C GLU A 933 -14.86 -0.84 2.71
N MET A 934 -13.62 -1.20 3.06
CA MET A 934 -13.33 -2.12 4.17
C MET A 934 -12.15 -1.63 5.01
N ASN A 935 -12.18 -1.93 6.32
CA ASN A 935 -11.07 -1.61 7.24
C ASN A 935 -9.74 -2.23 6.81
N THR A 936 -9.79 -3.40 6.18
CA THR A 936 -8.64 -4.14 5.61
C THR A 936 -8.43 -3.83 4.13
N ALA A 937 -8.85 -2.65 3.67
CA ALA A 937 -8.66 -2.15 2.31
C ALA A 937 -8.34 -0.63 2.35
N SER A 938 -8.62 0.13 1.29
CA SER A 938 -8.36 1.57 1.20
C SER A 938 -9.46 2.47 1.81
N TRP A 939 -10.42 1.88 2.53
CA TRP A 939 -11.58 2.58 3.12
C TRP A 939 -12.48 3.27 2.09
N GLY A 940 -12.56 2.70 0.88
CA GLY A 940 -13.39 3.23 -0.20
C GLY A 940 -12.70 4.31 -1.03
N TYR A 941 -11.53 4.83 -0.63
CA TYR A 941 -10.85 5.89 -1.37
C TYR A 941 -9.33 5.83 -1.39
N SER A 942 -8.72 6.40 -2.43
CA SER A 942 -7.26 6.45 -2.61
C SER A 942 -6.82 7.72 -3.37
N GLY A 943 -5.52 7.83 -3.65
CA GLY A 943 -4.91 8.90 -4.44
C GLY A 943 -3.88 9.76 -3.70
N ASN A 944 -3.70 9.57 -2.39
CA ASN A 944 -2.74 10.34 -1.60
C ASN A 944 -1.29 9.96 -1.95
N PRO A 945 -0.40 10.88 -2.39
CA PRO A 945 1.00 10.57 -2.66
C PRO A 945 1.79 10.08 -1.44
N PHE A 946 1.35 10.38 -0.21
CA PHE A 946 2.08 10.07 1.02
C PHE A 946 1.56 8.81 1.69
N GLY A 947 2.22 7.67 1.42
CA GLY A 947 1.90 6.37 2.00
C GLY A 947 0.80 5.63 1.22
N ASP A 948 1.22 4.62 0.46
CA ASP A 948 0.33 3.86 -0.42
C ASP A 948 -0.65 2.97 0.37
N ASP A 949 -1.71 2.58 -0.32
CA ASP A 949 -2.78 1.74 0.22
C ASP A 949 -2.56 0.26 -0.19
N GLU A 950 -2.76 -0.66 0.75
CA GLU A 950 -3.02 -2.09 0.49
C GLU A 950 -4.04 -2.58 1.55
N CYS A 951 -3.69 -3.51 2.43
CA CYS A 951 -4.52 -3.90 3.57
C CYS A 951 -4.53 -2.78 4.64
N GLY A 952 -5.23 -1.68 4.35
CA GLY A 952 -5.17 -0.43 5.09
C GLY A 952 -4.37 0.67 4.38
N LYS A 953 -4.35 1.87 4.97
CA LYS A 953 -3.55 3.02 4.52
C LYS A 953 -2.15 3.01 5.11
N PHE A 954 -1.23 3.78 4.52
CA PHE A 954 0.18 3.87 4.97
C PHE A 954 0.81 2.48 5.10
N TYR A 955 0.67 1.66 4.06
CA TYR A 955 1.03 0.25 4.12
C TYR A 955 2.55 0.04 4.01
N ALA A 956 3.12 -0.76 4.91
CA ALA A 956 4.55 -0.90 5.09
C ALA A 956 5.28 -1.45 3.85
N ARG A 957 4.62 -2.33 3.08
CA ARG A 957 5.19 -2.96 1.88
C ARG A 957 5.60 -1.93 0.81
N ALA A 958 4.94 -0.77 0.78
CA ALA A 958 5.23 0.30 -0.18
C ALA A 958 6.64 0.90 -0.01
N MET A 959 7.26 0.75 1.17
CA MET A 959 8.66 1.13 1.40
C MET A 959 9.68 0.27 0.63
N SER A 960 9.23 -0.76 -0.11
CA SER A 960 10.04 -1.50 -1.11
C SER A 960 10.44 -0.64 -2.31
N VAL A 961 9.76 0.49 -2.57
CA VAL A 961 10.12 1.45 -3.63
C VAL A 961 11.59 1.92 -3.53
N TRP A 962 12.17 1.90 -2.33
CA TRP A 962 13.57 2.23 -2.11
C TRP A 962 14.53 1.30 -2.88
N SER A 963 14.12 0.07 -3.18
CA SER A 963 14.91 -0.86 -4.01
C SER A 963 15.15 -0.34 -5.42
N LEU A 964 14.28 0.53 -5.98
CA LEU A 964 14.49 1.15 -7.28
C LEU A 964 15.68 2.11 -7.28
N LEU A 965 15.91 2.84 -6.18
CA LEU A 965 17.10 3.69 -6.03
C LEU A 965 18.36 2.83 -6.10
N LEU A 966 18.40 1.74 -5.32
CA LEU A 966 19.54 0.83 -5.26
C LEU A 966 19.79 0.13 -6.60
N ALA A 967 18.72 -0.28 -7.28
CA ALA A 967 18.78 -0.91 -8.60
C ALA A 967 19.33 0.06 -9.66
N CYS A 968 18.85 1.31 -9.69
CA CYS A 968 19.34 2.33 -10.61
C CYS A 968 20.83 2.65 -10.40
N GLN A 969 21.32 2.49 -9.17
CA GLN A 969 22.70 2.73 -8.77
C GLN A 969 23.64 1.55 -9.05
N GLY A 970 23.10 0.33 -9.14
CA GLY A 970 23.90 -0.88 -8.95
C GLY A 970 24.69 -0.83 -7.63
N PHE A 971 24.02 -0.39 -6.56
CA PHE A 971 24.67 -0.06 -5.29
C PHE A 971 25.20 -1.30 -4.57
N VAL A 972 26.45 -1.23 -4.13
CA VAL A 972 27.10 -2.26 -3.29
C VAL A 972 27.54 -1.61 -1.99
N TYR A 973 27.21 -2.23 -0.86
CA TYR A 973 27.63 -1.70 0.44
C TYR A 973 27.83 -2.80 1.49
N GLU A 974 28.96 -2.74 2.20
CA GLU A 974 29.29 -3.60 3.33
C GLU A 974 30.08 -2.76 4.35
N GLY A 975 29.33 -2.17 5.30
CA GLY A 975 29.85 -1.27 6.33
C GLY A 975 31.02 -1.85 7.13
N PRO A 976 30.93 -3.10 7.66
CA PRO A 976 32.01 -3.67 8.48
C PRO A 976 33.33 -3.92 7.73
N LYS A 977 33.31 -3.90 6.39
CA LYS A 977 34.52 -3.98 5.55
C LYS A 977 34.90 -2.65 4.92
N ALA A 978 34.23 -1.55 5.29
CA ALA A 978 34.40 -0.24 4.69
C ALA A 978 34.35 -0.31 3.15
N ARG A 979 33.39 -1.09 2.62
CA ARG A 979 33.25 -1.34 1.18
C ARG A 979 31.99 -0.64 0.66
N ILE A 980 32.17 0.13 -0.41
CA ILE A 980 31.08 0.82 -1.12
C ILE A 980 31.34 0.74 -2.62
N GLY A 981 30.28 0.66 -3.43
CA GLY A 981 30.42 0.63 -4.87
C GLY A 981 29.17 0.99 -5.64
N PHE A 982 29.37 1.33 -6.91
CA PHE A 982 28.33 1.79 -7.82
C PHE A 982 28.55 1.23 -9.22
N ALA A 983 27.53 0.59 -9.77
CA ALA A 983 27.46 0.15 -11.17
C ALA A 983 26.16 0.69 -11.81
N PRO A 984 26.10 2.00 -12.11
CA PRO A 984 24.82 2.64 -12.41
C PRO A 984 24.17 2.12 -13.69
N VAL A 985 22.91 1.70 -13.58
CA VAL A 985 22.06 1.33 -14.73
C VAL A 985 21.33 2.57 -15.27
N TRP A 986 20.99 3.51 -14.39
CA TRP A 986 20.43 4.79 -14.78
C TRP A 986 21.52 5.75 -15.24
N LYS A 987 21.44 6.24 -16.49
CA LYS A 987 22.41 7.20 -17.08
C LYS A 987 23.87 6.88 -16.73
N PRO A 988 24.40 5.69 -17.08
CA PRO A 988 25.76 5.28 -16.72
C PRO A 988 26.83 6.31 -17.08
N ASP A 989 26.64 7.09 -18.14
CA ASP A 989 27.63 8.08 -18.59
C ASP A 989 27.57 9.44 -17.86
N ASP A 990 26.47 9.76 -17.17
CA ASP A 990 26.29 10.99 -16.38
C ASP A 990 25.32 10.70 -15.24
N HIS A 991 25.76 9.88 -14.27
CA HIS A 991 24.91 9.44 -13.16
C HIS A 991 25.10 10.34 -11.94
N VAL A 992 24.00 10.69 -11.27
CA VAL A 992 24.04 11.35 -9.96
C VAL A 992 22.95 10.76 -9.07
N SER A 993 23.32 10.31 -7.87
CA SER A 993 22.34 9.75 -6.94
C SER A 993 22.74 9.85 -5.48
N PHE A 994 21.72 9.99 -4.62
CA PHE A 994 21.84 9.90 -3.18
C PHE A 994 22.18 8.48 -2.73
N PHE A 995 23.10 8.32 -1.78
CA PHE A 995 23.36 7.04 -1.11
C PHE A 995 23.26 7.18 0.41
N ALA A 996 22.90 6.08 1.08
CA ALA A 996 22.95 5.95 2.53
C ALA A 996 23.82 4.75 2.93
N ALA A 997 24.65 4.97 3.95
CA ALA A 997 25.59 4.01 4.54
C ALA A 997 25.29 3.84 6.05
N ALA A 998 26.08 3.04 6.76
CA ALA A 998 25.83 2.70 8.16
C ALA A 998 25.92 3.91 9.12
N GLU A 999 26.81 4.87 8.83
CA GLU A 999 27.10 6.02 9.71
C GLU A 999 27.04 7.38 8.98
N GLY A 1000 26.65 7.40 7.72
CA GLY A 1000 26.61 8.63 6.93
C GLY A 1000 25.84 8.46 5.61
N TRP A 1001 25.59 9.57 4.95
CA TRP A 1001 24.92 9.61 3.65
C TRP A 1001 25.42 10.79 2.83
N GLY A 1002 25.20 10.74 1.52
CA GLY A 1002 25.69 11.78 0.62
C GLY A 1002 25.35 11.52 -0.84
N LEU A 1003 26.20 12.01 -1.73
CA LEU A 1003 25.96 12.00 -3.18
C LEU A 1003 27.09 11.27 -3.92
N PHE A 1004 26.72 10.37 -4.82
CA PHE A 1004 27.62 9.78 -5.80
C PHE A 1004 27.40 10.44 -7.15
N LYS A 1005 28.48 10.79 -7.84
CA LYS A 1005 28.48 11.31 -9.21
C LYS A 1005 29.44 10.52 -10.07
N GLN A 1006 29.03 10.27 -11.31
CA GLN A 1006 29.87 9.64 -12.32
C GLN A 1006 29.70 10.36 -13.64
N ARG A 1007 30.82 10.59 -14.33
CA ARG A 1007 30.86 11.01 -15.73
C ARG A 1007 31.80 10.12 -16.52
N ARG A 1008 31.36 9.66 -17.68
CA ARG A 1008 32.16 8.83 -18.59
C ARG A 1008 32.23 9.51 -19.96
N ASP A 1009 33.41 9.52 -20.55
CA ASP A 1009 33.63 9.87 -21.94
C ASP A 1009 34.42 8.76 -22.65
N VAL A 1010 34.97 9.06 -23.84
CA VAL A 1010 35.67 8.07 -24.66
C VAL A 1010 37.04 7.68 -24.14
N GLU A 1011 37.67 8.46 -23.26
CA GLU A 1011 39.03 8.26 -22.75
C GLU A 1011 39.07 8.23 -21.21
N MET A 1012 38.07 8.82 -20.54
CA MET A 1012 38.08 9.05 -19.10
C MET A 1012 36.74 8.70 -18.45
N GLN A 1013 36.82 8.18 -17.22
CA GLN A 1013 35.71 8.06 -16.29
C GLN A 1013 36.10 8.75 -14.98
N VAL A 1014 35.28 9.71 -14.55
CA VAL A 1014 35.47 10.49 -13.33
C VAL A 1014 34.31 10.21 -12.39
N MET A 1015 34.64 9.86 -11.16
CA MET A 1015 33.67 9.62 -10.10
C MET A 1015 33.96 10.51 -8.90
N GLU A 1016 32.91 11.03 -8.26
CA GLU A 1016 32.98 11.81 -7.02
C GLU A 1016 32.03 11.18 -6.01
N LEU A 1017 32.52 10.93 -4.80
CA LEU A 1017 31.73 10.56 -3.64
C LEU A 1017 31.82 11.69 -2.62
N SER A 1018 30.71 12.40 -2.37
CA SER A 1018 30.63 13.42 -1.32
C SER A 1018 29.84 12.91 -0.13
N VAL A 1019 30.36 13.17 1.08
CA VAL A 1019 29.62 12.90 2.33
C VAL A 1019 28.94 14.19 2.76
N GLU A 1020 27.61 14.17 2.83
CA GLU A 1020 26.83 15.35 3.19
C GLU A 1020 26.48 15.36 4.69
N TRP A 1021 26.42 14.17 5.31
CA TRP A 1021 26.15 14.01 6.74
C TRP A 1021 26.84 12.77 7.30
N GLY A 1022 27.25 12.85 8.57
CA GLY A 1022 27.83 11.73 9.30
C GLY A 1022 29.25 11.39 8.84
N ARG A 1023 29.55 10.09 8.81
CA ARG A 1023 30.87 9.53 8.52
C ARG A 1023 30.76 8.35 7.56
N LEU A 1024 31.77 8.16 6.72
CA LEU A 1024 31.86 7.05 5.77
C LEU A 1024 33.28 6.48 5.77
N PRO A 1025 33.52 5.37 6.49
CA PRO A 1025 34.72 4.57 6.35
C PRO A 1025 34.81 3.95 4.94
N ILE A 1026 35.97 4.08 4.30
CA ILE A 1026 36.26 3.52 2.97
C ILE A 1026 37.62 2.84 2.97
N ARG A 1027 37.59 1.56 2.62
CA ARG A 1027 38.75 0.71 2.32
C ARG A 1027 38.70 0.20 0.90
N ILE A 1028 37.51 -0.16 0.42
CA ILE A 1028 37.28 -0.74 -0.90
C ILE A 1028 36.23 0.10 -1.61
N PHE A 1029 36.57 0.60 -2.80
CA PHE A 1029 35.64 1.27 -3.69
C PHE A 1029 35.47 0.45 -4.96
N GLU A 1030 34.24 0.10 -5.32
CA GLU A 1030 33.95 -0.71 -6.52
C GLU A 1030 33.15 0.08 -7.55
N PHE A 1031 33.50 -0.14 -8.82
CA PHE A 1031 32.79 0.45 -9.95
C PHE A 1031 32.94 -0.38 -11.21
N GLU A 1032 32.09 -0.09 -12.19
CA GLU A 1032 32.15 -0.67 -13.52
C GLU A 1032 32.76 0.34 -14.51
N VAL A 1033 33.44 -0.15 -15.54
CA VAL A 1033 33.90 0.64 -16.70
C VAL A 1033 33.08 0.27 -17.94
N PRO A 1034 32.96 1.17 -18.95
CA PRO A 1034 32.15 0.88 -20.12
C PRO A 1034 32.55 -0.43 -20.81
N GLU A 1035 31.55 -1.19 -21.26
CA GLU A 1035 31.76 -2.45 -21.98
C GLU A 1035 32.76 -2.28 -23.14
N GLY A 1036 33.68 -3.24 -23.28
CA GLY A 1036 34.71 -3.21 -24.33
C GLY A 1036 35.79 -2.15 -24.13
N ARG A 1037 35.93 -1.58 -22.92
CA ARG A 1037 37.04 -0.70 -22.55
C ARG A 1037 38.01 -1.36 -21.58
N HIS A 1038 39.29 -1.03 -21.71
CA HIS A 1038 40.34 -1.48 -20.82
C HIS A 1038 40.86 -0.32 -19.97
N VAL A 1039 41.10 -0.59 -18.69
CA VAL A 1039 41.63 0.41 -17.75
C VAL A 1039 43.13 0.56 -17.94
N GLN A 1040 43.59 1.80 -18.18
CA GLN A 1040 45.00 2.14 -18.26
C GLN A 1040 45.58 2.58 -16.91
N SER A 1041 44.82 3.38 -16.16
CA SER A 1041 45.23 3.88 -14.85
C SER A 1041 44.02 4.25 -14.01
N VAL A 1042 44.14 4.10 -12.69
CA VAL A 1042 43.16 4.57 -11.70
C VAL A 1042 43.90 5.45 -10.70
N VAL A 1043 43.41 6.67 -10.48
CA VAL A 1043 43.92 7.60 -9.48
C VAL A 1043 42.78 7.97 -8.55
N ALA A 1044 42.97 7.80 -7.24
CA ALA A 1044 42.05 8.29 -6.24
C ALA A 1044 42.67 9.46 -5.47
N SER A 1045 41.87 10.46 -5.15
CA SER A 1045 42.28 11.59 -4.33
C SER A 1045 41.20 11.99 -3.32
N ILE A 1046 41.64 12.51 -2.17
CA ILE A 1046 40.79 12.98 -1.09
C ILE A 1046 41.26 14.38 -0.73
N GLY A 1047 40.36 15.37 -0.77
CA GLY A 1047 40.75 16.78 -0.58
C GLY A 1047 41.78 17.29 -1.60
N GLY A 1048 41.90 16.63 -2.77
CA GLY A 1048 42.90 16.93 -3.80
C GLY A 1048 44.26 16.24 -3.61
N GLU A 1049 44.47 15.51 -2.51
CA GLU A 1049 45.70 14.73 -2.30
C GLU A 1049 45.52 13.29 -2.78
N VAL A 1050 46.47 12.78 -3.57
CA VAL A 1050 46.43 11.42 -4.12
C VAL A 1050 46.64 10.39 -3.00
N VAL A 1051 45.71 9.43 -2.90
CA VAL A 1051 45.80 8.32 -1.95
C VAL A 1051 46.41 7.09 -2.61
N SER A 1052 47.18 6.32 -1.84
CA SER A 1052 47.79 5.09 -2.34
C SER A 1052 46.74 3.97 -2.47
N THR A 1053 46.62 3.38 -3.66
CA THR A 1053 45.64 2.33 -3.96
C THR A 1053 46.26 1.14 -4.70
N THR A 1054 45.53 0.02 -4.69
CA THR A 1054 45.75 -1.15 -5.55
C THR A 1054 44.43 -1.45 -6.24
N ALA A 1055 44.44 -1.64 -7.56
CA ALA A 1055 43.25 -2.02 -8.33
C ALA A 1055 43.32 -3.49 -8.73
N SER A 1056 42.21 -4.21 -8.61
CA SER A 1056 41.98 -5.50 -9.26
C SER A 1056 40.87 -5.36 -10.31
N PHE A 1057 40.97 -6.16 -11.36
CA PHE A 1057 40.11 -6.11 -12.55
C PHE A 1057 39.48 -7.48 -12.74
N SER A 1058 38.15 -7.52 -12.88
CA SER A 1058 37.38 -8.72 -13.22
C SER A 1058 36.34 -8.32 -14.25
N ASP A 1059 36.55 -8.75 -15.50
CA ASP A 1059 35.72 -8.35 -16.65
C ASP A 1059 35.62 -6.82 -16.79
N ASP A 1060 34.44 -6.26 -16.56
CA ASP A 1060 34.09 -4.84 -16.59
C ASP A 1060 34.13 -4.17 -15.20
N ARG A 1061 34.36 -4.93 -14.12
CA ARG A 1061 34.41 -4.43 -12.74
C ARG A 1061 35.83 -4.15 -12.26
N VAL A 1062 35.96 -3.04 -11.56
CA VAL A 1062 37.18 -2.60 -10.89
C VAL A 1062 36.94 -2.55 -9.39
N SER A 1063 37.81 -3.20 -8.62
CA SER A 1063 37.86 -3.08 -7.16
C SER A 1063 39.11 -2.31 -6.76
N LEU A 1064 38.92 -1.09 -6.27
CA LEU A 1064 39.98 -0.19 -5.83
C LEU A 1064 40.15 -0.29 -4.31
N THR A 1065 41.25 -0.89 -3.87
CA THR A 1065 41.57 -1.03 -2.44
C THR A 1065 42.56 0.06 -2.03
N LEU A 1066 42.18 0.91 -1.07
CA LEU A 1066 43.08 1.90 -0.47
C LEU A 1066 44.11 1.18 0.41
N LYS A 1067 45.33 1.69 0.53
CA LYS A 1067 46.36 1.06 1.40
C LYS A 1067 46.06 1.13 2.88
N GLU A 1068 45.32 2.14 3.30
CA GLU A 1068 44.78 2.33 4.65
C GLU A 1068 43.28 2.62 4.53
N GLU A 1069 42.49 2.28 5.54
CA GLU A 1069 41.10 2.73 5.62
C GLU A 1069 41.08 4.25 5.82
N VAL A 1070 40.23 4.94 5.09
CA VAL A 1070 40.02 6.39 5.24
C VAL A 1070 38.59 6.64 5.66
N VAL A 1071 38.40 7.54 6.64
CA VAL A 1071 37.07 7.96 7.06
C VAL A 1071 36.79 9.34 6.46
N LEU A 1072 35.84 9.40 5.54
CA LEU A 1072 35.27 10.66 5.07
C LEU A 1072 34.24 11.16 6.09
N THR A 1073 34.16 12.46 6.29
CA THR A 1073 33.20 13.15 7.16
C THR A 1073 32.37 14.17 6.38
N ALA A 1074 31.31 14.70 6.97
CA ALA A 1074 30.47 15.70 6.32
C ALA A 1074 31.29 16.87 5.71
N GLY A 1075 31.15 17.08 4.40
CA GLY A 1075 31.90 18.05 3.61
C GLY A 1075 33.10 17.47 2.85
N ASP A 1076 33.57 16.28 3.22
CA ASP A 1076 34.67 15.61 2.52
C ASP A 1076 34.22 15.03 1.18
N LYS A 1077 35.19 14.91 0.27
CA LYS A 1077 35.01 14.35 -1.06
C LYS A 1077 36.16 13.41 -1.41
N MET A 1078 35.81 12.29 -2.03
CA MET A 1078 36.75 11.40 -2.70
C MET A 1078 36.49 11.45 -4.20
N ALA A 1079 37.53 11.74 -4.99
CA ALA A 1079 37.48 11.73 -6.44
C ALA A 1079 38.29 10.55 -6.99
N ILE A 1080 37.77 9.88 -8.01
CA ILE A 1080 38.40 8.75 -8.67
C ILE A 1080 38.40 9.03 -10.18
N GLU A 1081 39.60 9.06 -10.76
CA GLU A 1081 39.83 9.26 -12.17
C GLU A 1081 40.37 7.97 -12.79
N VAL A 1082 39.71 7.52 -13.85
CA VAL A 1082 40.01 6.27 -14.55
C VAL A 1082 40.26 6.60 -16.01
N SER A 1083 41.48 6.33 -16.48
CA SER A 1083 41.80 6.40 -17.92
C SER A 1083 41.44 5.06 -18.57
N VAL A 1084 40.70 5.11 -19.67
CA VAL A 1084 40.23 3.94 -20.41
C VAL A 1084 40.57 4.02 -21.89
N ASN A 1085 40.88 2.89 -22.52
CA ASN A 1085 41.04 2.76 -23.97
C ASN A 1085 40.16 1.65 -24.54
N ARG A 1086 40.03 1.62 -25.86
CA ARG A 1086 39.38 0.51 -26.57
C ARG A 1086 40.23 -0.75 -26.58
#